data_AF-A0A950AED8-F1
#
_entry.id   AF-A0A950AED8-F1
#
_cell.length_a   1.000
_cell.length_b   1.000
_cell.length_c   1.000
_cell.angle_alpha   90.00
_cell.angle_beta   90.00
_cell.angle_gamma   90.00
#
_symmetry.space_group_name_H-M   'P 1'
#
loop_
_entity.id
_entity.type
_entity.pdbx_description
1 polymer ?
#
loop_
_entity_poly.entity_id
_entity_poly.type
_entity_poly.pdbx_seq_one_letter_code
_entity_poly.pdbx_strand_id
1 'polypeptide(L)'
;MKLASGKIRLSATDLANHLGCRHLTSLDLAVALGTRDAPAWQSPDLQVLRERGMAHETAYLEHLKAQGAAIVDLQDVAIEEIAEAETIAAIKKGVDVIAQATLSDGRWFGRADVLRRVERAGRFGNWSYEVYDCKLARETKAATILQLSLYSELLAGIQWILPESMYVIPFGMDFRPERYRVLDFAAYYRYVKARLENAVEQRPATNAEPVVHCDICRWWPECDAQWRKNDHLSLVAGISRLQRKQLCAWEVNTVEQLAALPLPIQNRPEFGSKEGYAKVREQARVQVAARNQAQPVYEVLEVTNEHGLSLLPEPSLGDIFFDLEGDPFVGVSGREYLFGFVHETQTGDVAYESRWALTADEEKQAFEWFVETVMARWQIDQAMHIYHFTPYEPSALKRLMGRYATCEEEIDRMLRARLFIDLHTVLKRSVRAGVEQYSLKALEVFHDFRRQVPLADARTAMRRMEHSLELSRAPEADESVRKTIALYNADDCLSTRSLRNWLERERLQLGKAGIYLPRPEISDGAPPEPIGERQAQTAALAEILVTGISADPELRSDEEAARWLLANLLDWHRRENKAAWWDYFRLSDLTDEELPDERSALAGLQFVGRVDAGKKVPTDRYTFPNQETDLRAEDTVCHKGEKIGEVIAIDIAARTIDIKKTKKSAEVHPTSIFKDETGPRTSALADALFRLGTWVGRNGVDAPGLHRAARDFLLRRSPRLADGSSTVVRADESDLNAALRLGTLLDHSVLPIQGPPGAGKTFTGARMICDFVRRGKKVGITANSHKVIRNLLDEVLAAAKESDLRDLECVQK
;
A
#
# COMPACT_ATOMS: atom_id res chain seq x y z
N MET A 1 -15.43 11.08 -25.84
CA MET A 1 -16.63 11.00 -26.69
C MET A 1 -16.41 11.76 -27.99
N LYS A 2 -16.95 11.28 -29.11
CA LYS A 2 -16.94 12.01 -30.40
C LYS A 2 -18.33 11.91 -31.06
N LEU A 3 -18.79 12.97 -31.73
CA LEU A 3 -19.96 12.91 -32.59
C LEU A 3 -19.54 12.39 -33.96
N ALA A 4 -20.09 11.24 -34.37
CA ALA A 4 -19.82 10.61 -35.66
C ALA A 4 -21.15 10.24 -36.32
N SER A 5 -21.39 10.71 -37.55
CA SER A 5 -22.61 10.40 -38.32
C SER A 5 -23.92 10.66 -37.56
N GLY A 6 -23.97 11.76 -36.78
CA GLY A 6 -25.15 12.14 -35.98
C GLY A 6 -25.39 11.32 -34.71
N LYS A 7 -24.47 10.42 -34.35
CA LYS A 7 -24.52 9.62 -33.10
C LYS A 7 -23.27 9.81 -32.26
N ILE A 8 -23.41 9.69 -30.94
CA ILE A 8 -22.28 9.77 -30.01
C ILE A 8 -21.56 8.42 -29.96
N ARG A 9 -20.29 8.44 -30.36
CA ARG A 9 -19.34 7.34 -30.23
C ARG A 9 -18.59 7.41 -28.90
N LEU A 10 -18.51 6.28 -28.22
CA LEU A 10 -17.96 6.11 -26.87
C LEU A 10 -16.68 5.27 -26.89
N SER A 11 -15.78 5.54 -25.94
CA SER A 11 -14.53 4.78 -25.76
C SER A 11 -14.35 4.22 -24.34
N ALA A 12 -13.30 3.40 -24.15
CA ALA A 12 -12.88 2.94 -22.83
C ALA A 12 -12.59 4.10 -21.86
N THR A 13 -11.98 5.19 -22.37
CA THR A 13 -11.73 6.40 -21.57
C THR A 13 -13.03 7.03 -21.09
N ASP A 14 -14.08 7.06 -21.93
CA ASP A 14 -15.40 7.58 -21.51
C ASP A 14 -16.01 6.73 -20.40
N LEU A 15 -15.83 5.41 -20.45
CA LEU A 15 -16.27 4.48 -19.41
C LEU A 15 -15.52 4.70 -18.09
N ALA A 16 -14.19 4.85 -18.15
CA ALA A 16 -13.36 5.16 -16.98
C ALA A 16 -13.71 6.54 -16.38
N ASN A 17 -13.88 7.56 -17.23
CA ASN A 17 -14.30 8.90 -16.83
C ASN A 17 -15.67 8.88 -16.17
N HIS A 18 -16.63 8.09 -16.67
CA HIS A 18 -17.96 7.96 -16.07
C HIS A 18 -17.93 7.35 -14.67
N LEU A 19 -17.08 6.34 -14.47
CA LEU A 19 -16.87 5.74 -13.16
C LEU A 19 -16.24 6.74 -12.18
N GLY A 20 -15.27 7.54 -12.64
CA GLY A 20 -14.60 8.55 -11.83
C GLY A 20 -15.48 9.78 -11.51
N CYS A 21 -16.20 10.30 -12.50
CA CYS A 21 -17.04 11.50 -12.37
C CYS A 21 -18.17 11.54 -13.42
N ARG A 22 -19.43 11.49 -12.98
CA ARG A 22 -20.59 11.63 -13.88
C ARG A 22 -20.75 13.04 -14.45
N HIS A 23 -20.28 14.06 -13.71
CA HIS A 23 -20.32 15.43 -14.18
C HIS A 23 -19.37 15.63 -15.37
N LEU A 24 -18.18 15.04 -15.31
CA LEU A 24 -17.23 14.99 -16.43
C LEU A 24 -17.87 14.38 -17.68
N THR A 25 -18.59 13.26 -17.56
CA THR A 25 -19.36 12.68 -18.67
C THR A 25 -20.30 13.69 -19.32
N SER A 26 -21.00 14.50 -18.52
CA SER A 26 -21.97 15.48 -19.01
C SER A 26 -21.28 16.64 -19.73
N LEU A 27 -20.15 17.12 -19.19
CA LEU A 27 -19.35 18.19 -19.81
C LEU A 27 -18.71 17.73 -21.11
N ASP A 28 -18.13 16.52 -21.14
CA ASP A 28 -17.53 15.94 -22.35
C ASP A 28 -18.59 15.66 -23.43
N LEU A 29 -19.80 15.26 -23.03
CA LEU A 29 -20.94 15.12 -23.94
C LEU A 29 -21.37 16.48 -24.53
N ALA A 30 -21.43 17.54 -23.71
CA ALA A 30 -21.77 18.88 -24.17
C ALA A 30 -20.76 19.40 -25.22
N VAL A 31 -19.47 19.11 -25.02
CA VAL A 31 -18.41 19.38 -26.02
C VAL A 31 -18.61 18.56 -27.28
N ALA A 32 -18.85 17.25 -27.16
CA ALA A 32 -19.08 16.40 -28.32
C ALA A 32 -20.30 16.84 -29.15
N LEU A 33 -21.32 17.42 -28.51
CA LEU A 33 -22.52 17.97 -29.15
C LEU A 33 -22.33 19.41 -29.69
N GLY A 34 -21.18 20.05 -29.47
CA GLY A 34 -20.93 21.44 -29.89
C GLY A 34 -21.71 22.48 -29.09
N THR A 35 -22.29 22.10 -27.94
CA THR A 35 -23.01 23.01 -27.03
C THR A 35 -22.08 23.73 -26.04
N ARG A 36 -20.80 23.36 -26.04
CA ARG A 36 -19.77 23.89 -25.15
C ARG A 36 -18.39 23.73 -25.79
N ASP A 37 -17.49 24.68 -25.54
CA ASP A 37 -16.09 24.55 -25.92
C ASP A 37 -15.30 23.69 -24.93
N ALA A 38 -14.25 23.02 -25.41
CA ALA A 38 -13.33 22.29 -24.54
C ALA A 38 -12.44 23.27 -23.74
N PRO A 39 -12.05 22.94 -22.49
CA PRO A 39 -11.21 23.81 -21.70
C PRO A 39 -9.79 23.82 -22.26
N ALA A 40 -9.12 24.98 -22.17
CA ALA A 40 -7.74 25.13 -22.64
C ALA A 40 -6.71 24.48 -21.70
N TRP A 41 -7.05 24.36 -20.41
CA TRP A 41 -6.16 23.78 -19.41
C TRP A 41 -6.01 22.26 -19.61
N GLN A 42 -4.77 21.78 -19.54
CA GLN A 42 -4.43 20.37 -19.47
C GLN A 42 -3.55 20.13 -18.26
N SER A 43 -3.77 19.01 -17.57
CA SER A 43 -2.87 18.59 -16.49
C SER A 43 -1.48 18.30 -17.08
N PRO A 44 -0.41 18.95 -16.61
CA PRO A 44 0.96 18.66 -17.05
C PRO A 44 1.34 17.19 -16.79
N ASP A 45 0.82 16.60 -15.70
CA ASP A 45 1.15 15.24 -15.26
C ASP A 45 0.57 14.19 -16.22
N LEU A 46 -0.54 14.50 -16.91
CA LEU A 46 -1.11 13.62 -17.93
C LEU A 46 -0.21 13.45 -19.16
N GLN A 47 0.60 14.46 -19.50
CA GLN A 47 1.53 14.34 -20.62
C GLN A 47 2.63 13.32 -20.31
N VAL A 48 3.24 13.42 -19.14
CA VAL A 48 4.29 12.51 -18.67
C VAL A 48 3.77 11.07 -18.60
N LEU A 49 2.59 10.86 -17.99
CA LEU A 49 1.97 9.54 -17.91
C LEU A 49 1.71 8.92 -19.29
N ARG A 50 1.40 9.73 -20.31
CA ARG A 50 1.25 9.25 -21.69
C ARG A 50 2.58 8.84 -22.31
N GLU A 51 3.59 9.70 -22.22
CA GLU A 51 4.92 9.42 -22.77
C GLU A 51 5.53 8.15 -22.16
N ARG A 52 5.39 7.97 -20.84
CA ARG A 52 5.81 6.76 -20.14
C ARG A 52 5.00 5.53 -20.53
N GLY A 53 3.68 5.68 -20.66
CA GLY A 53 2.80 4.59 -21.10
C GLY A 53 3.22 4.08 -22.47
N MET A 54 3.52 4.99 -23.41
CA MET A 54 4.04 4.65 -24.73
C MET A 54 5.41 3.97 -24.65
N ALA A 55 6.34 4.48 -23.84
CA ALA A 55 7.65 3.86 -23.68
C ALA A 55 7.58 2.42 -23.13
N HIS A 56 6.70 2.16 -22.15
CA HIS A 56 6.47 0.81 -21.61
C HIS A 56 5.84 -0.13 -22.65
N GLU A 57 4.88 0.37 -23.43
CA GLU A 57 4.31 -0.37 -24.54
C GLU A 57 5.36 -0.74 -25.59
N THR A 58 6.19 0.24 -26.02
CA THR A 58 7.29 0.00 -26.97
C THR A 58 8.26 -1.07 -26.44
N ALA A 59 8.68 -0.97 -25.17
CA ALA A 59 9.58 -1.93 -24.56
C ALA A 59 8.97 -3.35 -24.50
N TYR A 60 7.66 -3.45 -24.26
CA TYR A 60 6.96 -4.74 -24.31
C TYR A 60 6.92 -5.34 -25.73
N LEU A 61 6.69 -4.51 -26.76
CA LEU A 61 6.73 -4.97 -28.15
C LEU A 61 8.14 -5.44 -28.55
N GLU A 62 9.19 -4.73 -28.13
CA GLU A 62 10.58 -5.15 -28.34
C GLU A 62 10.86 -6.50 -27.66
N HIS A 63 10.36 -6.69 -26.44
CA HIS A 63 10.47 -7.96 -25.72
C HIS A 63 9.77 -9.11 -26.47
N LEU A 64 8.56 -8.92 -26.99
CA LEU A 64 7.86 -9.93 -27.79
C LEU A 64 8.59 -10.23 -29.11
N LYS A 65 9.16 -9.21 -29.74
CA LYS A 65 9.96 -9.37 -30.97
C LYS A 65 11.23 -10.16 -30.71
N ALA A 66 11.89 -9.93 -29.57
CA ALA A 66 13.06 -10.72 -29.14
C ALA A 66 12.72 -12.20 -28.86
N GLN A 67 11.46 -12.51 -28.52
CA GLN A 67 10.94 -13.87 -28.41
C GLN A 67 10.56 -14.51 -29.76
N GLY A 68 10.76 -13.78 -30.87
CA GLY A 68 10.49 -14.27 -32.23
C GLY A 68 9.06 -14.10 -32.71
N ALA A 69 8.22 -13.33 -32.01
CA ALA A 69 6.84 -13.07 -32.43
C ALA A 69 6.78 -12.17 -33.67
N ALA A 70 5.93 -12.53 -34.65
CA ALA A 70 5.59 -11.62 -35.74
C ALA A 70 4.63 -10.53 -35.25
N ILE A 71 5.04 -9.27 -35.37
CA ILE A 71 4.29 -8.10 -34.90
C ILE A 71 3.81 -7.26 -36.09
N VAL A 72 2.52 -6.96 -36.11
CA VAL A 72 1.96 -5.87 -36.92
C VAL A 72 1.69 -4.69 -35.99
N ASP A 73 2.41 -3.60 -36.19
CA ASP A 73 2.24 -2.38 -35.40
C ASP A 73 1.44 -1.34 -36.20
N LEU A 74 0.32 -0.90 -35.64
CA LEU A 74 -0.59 0.05 -36.27
C LEU A 74 -0.52 1.44 -35.62
N GLN A 75 0.48 1.73 -34.79
CA GLN A 75 0.61 2.99 -34.04
C GLN A 75 0.52 4.23 -34.96
N ASP A 76 1.22 4.21 -36.09
CA ASP A 76 1.32 5.33 -37.03
C ASP A 76 0.15 5.46 -38.01
N VAL A 77 -0.82 4.54 -37.98
CA VAL A 77 -2.00 4.59 -38.86
C VAL A 77 -3.01 5.60 -38.31
N ALA A 78 -2.93 6.84 -38.81
CA ALA A 78 -3.74 7.96 -38.32
C ALA A 78 -5.25 7.86 -38.65
N ILE A 79 -5.61 7.19 -39.74
CA ILE A 79 -7.01 7.06 -40.18
C ILE A 79 -7.63 5.84 -39.50
N GLU A 80 -8.57 6.07 -38.60
CA GLU A 80 -9.18 5.03 -37.74
C GLU A 80 -9.84 3.91 -38.57
N GLU A 81 -10.51 4.23 -39.68
CA GLU A 81 -11.13 3.22 -40.56
C GLU A 81 -10.09 2.32 -41.24
N ILE A 82 -8.92 2.88 -41.58
CA ILE A 82 -7.81 2.10 -42.16
C ILE A 82 -7.19 1.22 -41.08
N ALA A 83 -6.95 1.76 -39.88
CA ALA A 83 -6.40 1.01 -38.76
C ALA A 83 -7.30 -0.17 -38.35
N GLU A 84 -8.62 0.01 -38.37
CA GLU A 84 -9.58 -1.07 -38.13
C GLU A 84 -9.52 -2.15 -39.23
N ALA A 85 -9.50 -1.74 -40.50
CA ALA A 85 -9.40 -2.66 -41.62
C ALA A 85 -8.10 -3.50 -41.58
N GLU A 86 -6.97 -2.87 -41.26
CA GLU A 86 -5.67 -3.53 -41.08
C GLU A 86 -5.67 -4.46 -39.85
N THR A 87 -6.32 -4.06 -38.75
CA THR A 87 -6.51 -4.91 -37.57
C THR A 87 -7.25 -6.20 -37.94
N ILE A 88 -8.37 -6.09 -38.65
CA ILE A 88 -9.16 -7.24 -39.12
C ILE A 88 -8.35 -8.09 -40.10
N ALA A 89 -7.58 -7.48 -40.99
CA ALA A 89 -6.72 -8.19 -41.94
C ALA A 89 -5.61 -8.99 -41.23
N ALA A 90 -4.99 -8.43 -40.19
CA ALA A 90 -4.00 -9.10 -39.37
C ALA A 90 -4.60 -10.27 -38.57
N ILE A 91 -5.79 -10.09 -37.98
CA ILE A 91 -6.53 -11.17 -37.29
C ILE A 91 -6.83 -12.34 -38.25
N LYS A 92 -7.28 -12.03 -39.48
CA LYS A 92 -7.57 -13.03 -40.52
C LYS A 92 -6.33 -13.79 -40.99
N LYS A 93 -5.16 -13.15 -40.96
CA LYS A 93 -3.87 -13.78 -41.31
C LYS A 93 -3.30 -14.63 -40.17
N GLY A 94 -3.77 -14.45 -38.94
CA GLY A 94 -3.24 -15.17 -37.78
C GLY A 94 -1.86 -14.70 -37.34
N VAL A 95 -1.57 -13.40 -37.47
CA VAL A 95 -0.34 -12.76 -36.96
C VAL A 95 -0.23 -12.97 -35.45
N ASP A 96 0.96 -13.22 -34.93
CA ASP A 96 1.16 -13.54 -33.51
C ASP A 96 0.74 -12.38 -32.58
N VAL A 97 1.11 -11.15 -32.96
CA VAL A 97 0.89 -9.94 -32.16
C VAL A 97 0.42 -8.79 -33.06
N ILE A 98 -0.61 -8.09 -32.61
CA ILE A 98 -1.12 -6.87 -33.27
C ILE A 98 -1.07 -5.74 -32.23
N ALA A 99 -0.21 -4.76 -32.45
CA ALA A 99 -0.08 -3.60 -31.57
C ALA A 99 -0.98 -2.45 -32.03
N GLN A 100 -1.48 -1.66 -31.07
CA GLN A 100 -2.35 -0.51 -31.32
C GLN A 100 -3.60 -0.87 -32.15
N ALA A 101 -4.14 -2.07 -31.91
CA ALA A 101 -5.24 -2.67 -32.64
C ALA A 101 -6.54 -1.87 -32.46
N THR A 102 -7.13 -1.46 -33.57
CA THR A 102 -8.35 -0.65 -33.58
C THR A 102 -9.58 -1.53 -33.69
N LEU A 103 -10.50 -1.39 -32.74
CA LEU A 103 -11.70 -2.20 -32.59
C LEU A 103 -12.93 -1.28 -32.54
N SER A 104 -13.99 -1.65 -33.24
CA SER A 104 -15.26 -0.93 -33.17
C SER A 104 -16.47 -1.88 -33.27
N ASP A 105 -17.56 -1.50 -32.62
CA ASP A 105 -18.87 -2.13 -32.78
C ASP A 105 -19.97 -1.14 -32.43
N GLY A 106 -20.85 -0.87 -33.39
CA GLY A 106 -21.96 0.09 -33.25
C GLY A 106 -21.48 1.48 -32.81
N ARG A 107 -21.74 1.83 -31.55
CA ARG A 107 -21.36 3.14 -30.97
C ARG A 107 -20.07 3.10 -30.16
N TRP A 108 -19.43 1.94 -30.04
CA TRP A 108 -18.27 1.73 -29.21
C TRP A 108 -17.01 1.62 -30.04
N PHE A 109 -15.93 2.16 -29.50
CA PHE A 109 -14.62 2.21 -30.12
C PHE A 109 -13.53 1.97 -29.09
N GLY A 110 -12.46 1.29 -29.50
CA GLY A 110 -11.31 1.02 -28.67
C GLY A 110 -10.04 0.91 -29.49
N ARG A 111 -8.92 1.30 -28.89
CA ARG A 111 -7.59 0.98 -29.39
C ARG A 111 -6.89 0.20 -28.31
N ALA A 112 -6.74 -1.11 -28.53
CA ALA A 112 -6.06 -1.99 -27.61
C ALA A 112 -4.57 -1.89 -27.82
N ASP A 113 -3.80 -1.79 -26.73
CA ASP A 113 -2.33 -1.70 -26.79
C ASP A 113 -1.78 -2.91 -27.55
N VAL A 114 -2.20 -4.13 -27.16
CA VAL A 114 -1.78 -5.37 -27.83
C VAL A 114 -2.90 -6.40 -27.90
N LEU A 115 -3.05 -7.06 -29.06
CA LEU A 115 -3.77 -8.32 -29.21
C LEU A 115 -2.77 -9.45 -29.43
N ARG A 116 -2.92 -10.56 -28.71
CA ARG A 116 -2.08 -11.76 -28.92
C ARG A 116 -2.90 -12.94 -29.37
N ARG A 117 -2.36 -13.67 -30.34
CA ARG A 117 -2.91 -14.91 -30.85
C ARG A 117 -2.87 -16.01 -29.80
N VAL A 118 -3.94 -16.81 -29.73
CA VAL A 118 -4.05 -18.05 -28.96
C VAL A 118 -4.57 -19.17 -29.86
N GLU A 119 -4.10 -20.40 -29.65
CA GLU A 119 -4.50 -21.58 -30.43
C GLU A 119 -5.87 -22.13 -29.96
N ARG A 120 -6.90 -21.30 -30.14
CA ARG A 120 -8.29 -21.62 -29.86
C ARG A 120 -9.11 -21.30 -31.10
N ALA A 121 -9.88 -22.27 -31.59
CA ALA A 121 -10.67 -22.08 -32.80
C ALA A 121 -11.63 -20.89 -32.69
N GLY A 122 -11.51 -19.97 -33.64
CA GLY A 122 -12.35 -18.78 -33.80
C GLY A 122 -12.93 -18.72 -35.22
N ARG A 123 -13.52 -17.57 -35.59
CA ARG A 123 -14.14 -17.38 -36.91
C ARG A 123 -13.21 -17.61 -38.10
N PHE A 124 -11.91 -17.30 -37.97
CA PHE A 124 -10.99 -17.24 -39.10
C PHE A 124 -9.99 -18.40 -39.17
N GLY A 125 -10.04 -19.34 -38.23
CA GLY A 125 -9.16 -20.50 -38.23
C GLY A 125 -9.07 -21.18 -36.86
N ASN A 126 -8.02 -21.99 -36.66
CA ASN A 126 -7.74 -22.68 -35.39
C ASN A 126 -7.14 -21.75 -34.31
N TRP A 127 -7.25 -20.44 -34.51
CA TRP A 127 -6.76 -19.41 -33.60
C TRP A 127 -7.82 -18.33 -33.34
N SER A 128 -7.63 -17.62 -32.23
CA SER A 128 -8.35 -16.43 -31.82
C SER A 128 -7.37 -15.48 -31.12
N TYR A 129 -7.85 -14.34 -30.62
CA TYR A 129 -7.04 -13.34 -29.95
C TYR A 129 -7.57 -13.02 -28.55
N GLU A 130 -6.64 -12.66 -27.67
CA GLU A 130 -6.92 -12.11 -26.34
C GLU A 130 -6.25 -10.72 -26.19
N VAL A 131 -6.81 -9.89 -25.31
CA VAL A 131 -6.41 -8.47 -25.16
C VAL A 131 -5.36 -8.31 -24.06
N TYR A 132 -4.33 -7.53 -24.36
CA TYR A 132 -3.22 -7.19 -23.47
C TYR A 132 -3.10 -5.66 -23.38
N ASP A 133 -2.89 -5.15 -22.16
CA ASP A 133 -2.85 -3.72 -21.88
C ASP A 133 -1.65 -3.38 -21.01
N CYS A 134 -0.83 -2.43 -21.45
CA CYS A 134 0.39 -2.04 -20.76
C CYS A 134 0.07 -0.96 -19.72
N LYS A 135 0.48 -1.18 -18.46
CA LYS A 135 0.21 -0.24 -17.36
C LYS A 135 1.44 0.08 -16.54
N LEU A 136 1.62 1.37 -16.24
CA LEU A 136 2.67 1.88 -15.35
C LEU A 136 2.43 1.50 -13.89
N ALA A 137 1.17 1.33 -13.48
CA ALA A 137 0.83 0.92 -12.13
C ALA A 137 1.09 -0.58 -11.93
N ARG A 138 1.67 -0.94 -10.78
CA ARG A 138 1.89 -2.33 -10.37
C ARG A 138 0.59 -3.03 -9.94
N GLU A 139 -0.35 -2.26 -9.40
CA GLU A 139 -1.67 -2.78 -9.07
C GLU A 139 -2.67 -2.44 -10.17
N THR A 140 -3.42 -3.46 -10.59
CA THR A 140 -4.44 -3.31 -11.62
C THR A 140 -5.65 -2.54 -11.08
N LYS A 141 -5.83 -1.32 -11.58
CA LYS A 141 -6.99 -0.46 -11.25
C LYS A 141 -8.27 -1.00 -11.91
N ALA A 142 -9.41 -0.80 -11.24
CA ALA A 142 -10.73 -1.19 -11.76
C ALA A 142 -11.05 -0.60 -13.15
N ALA A 143 -10.59 0.62 -13.44
CA ALA A 143 -10.76 1.24 -14.76
C ALA A 143 -10.05 0.46 -15.88
N THR A 144 -8.88 -0.12 -15.61
CA THR A 144 -8.15 -0.98 -16.56
C THR A 144 -8.94 -2.24 -16.89
N ILE A 145 -9.53 -2.88 -15.88
CA ILE A 145 -10.37 -4.06 -16.06
C ILE A 145 -11.60 -3.75 -16.93
N LEU A 146 -12.23 -2.60 -16.72
CA LEU A 146 -13.37 -2.16 -17.56
C LEU A 146 -12.95 -1.88 -19.01
N GLN A 147 -11.79 -1.26 -19.22
CA GLN A 147 -11.20 -1.04 -20.54
C GLN A 147 -10.96 -2.37 -21.27
N LEU A 148 -10.27 -3.31 -20.63
CA LEU A 148 -10.00 -4.64 -21.17
C LEU A 148 -11.28 -5.44 -21.43
N SER A 149 -12.30 -5.31 -20.57
CA SER A 149 -13.61 -5.94 -20.76
C SER A 149 -14.32 -5.40 -22.01
N LEU A 150 -14.28 -4.08 -22.23
CA LEU A 150 -14.81 -3.47 -23.45
C LEU A 150 -14.08 -3.99 -24.69
N TYR A 151 -12.74 -3.97 -24.69
CA TYR A 151 -11.96 -4.45 -25.83
C TYR A 151 -12.19 -5.93 -26.11
N SER A 152 -12.36 -6.75 -25.07
CA SER A 152 -12.70 -8.17 -25.22
C SER A 152 -14.09 -8.38 -25.84
N GLU A 153 -15.07 -7.55 -25.50
CA GLU A 153 -16.40 -7.55 -26.14
C GLU A 153 -16.31 -7.16 -27.62
N LEU A 154 -15.62 -6.05 -27.94
CA LEU A 154 -15.45 -5.59 -29.32
C LEU A 154 -14.72 -6.64 -30.18
N LEU A 155 -13.66 -7.24 -29.63
CA LEU A 155 -12.93 -8.31 -30.28
C LEU A 155 -13.81 -9.53 -30.55
N ALA A 156 -14.67 -9.90 -29.59
CA ALA A 156 -15.63 -11.01 -29.77
C ALA A 156 -16.57 -10.79 -30.96
N GLY A 157 -16.96 -9.54 -31.24
CA GLY A 157 -17.75 -9.19 -32.44
C GLY A 157 -17.03 -9.54 -33.76
N ILE A 158 -15.70 -9.41 -33.78
CA ILE A 158 -14.87 -9.70 -34.97
C ILE A 158 -14.67 -11.22 -35.14
N GLN A 159 -14.25 -11.90 -34.07
CA GLN A 159 -13.82 -13.31 -34.12
C GLN A 159 -14.88 -14.34 -33.70
N TRP A 160 -16.09 -13.88 -33.31
CA TRP A 160 -17.26 -14.66 -32.88
C TRP A 160 -17.04 -15.56 -31.66
N ILE A 161 -15.97 -15.33 -30.93
CA ILE A 161 -15.68 -16.00 -29.68
C ILE A 161 -15.21 -14.98 -28.65
N LEU A 162 -15.82 -15.02 -27.46
CA LEU A 162 -15.39 -14.19 -26.35
C LEU A 162 -14.02 -14.69 -25.87
N PRO A 163 -13.02 -13.79 -25.72
CA PRO A 163 -11.76 -14.12 -25.06
C PRO A 163 -12.02 -14.80 -23.70
N GLU A 164 -11.23 -15.82 -23.37
CA GLU A 164 -11.35 -16.47 -22.06
C GLU A 164 -10.76 -15.57 -20.99
N SER A 165 -9.60 -14.99 -21.32
CA SER A 165 -8.82 -14.12 -20.45
C SER A 165 -8.48 -12.79 -21.13
N MET A 166 -8.13 -11.82 -20.30
CA MET A 166 -7.54 -10.54 -20.64
C MET A 166 -6.35 -10.29 -19.71
N TYR A 167 -5.37 -9.52 -20.16
CA TYR A 167 -4.09 -9.43 -19.48
C TYR A 167 -3.64 -7.99 -19.26
N VAL A 168 -3.05 -7.74 -18.10
CA VAL A 168 -2.34 -6.50 -17.81
C VAL A 168 -0.85 -6.80 -17.80
N ILE A 169 -0.06 -5.97 -18.46
CA ILE A 169 1.40 -5.99 -18.42
C ILE A 169 1.85 -4.87 -17.47
N PRO A 170 2.06 -5.18 -16.17
CA PRO A 170 2.54 -4.20 -15.22
C PRO A 170 3.99 -3.80 -15.50
N PHE A 171 4.34 -2.56 -15.18
CA PHE A 171 5.70 -2.06 -15.24
C PHE A 171 6.60 -2.75 -14.19
N GLY A 172 7.86 -3.03 -14.55
CA GLY A 172 8.89 -3.51 -13.63
C GLY A 172 8.78 -4.97 -13.17
N MET A 173 8.03 -5.81 -13.91
CA MET A 173 7.87 -7.25 -13.60
C MET A 173 8.31 -8.16 -14.75
N ASP A 174 9.38 -7.81 -15.46
CA ASP A 174 9.91 -8.57 -16.62
C ASP A 174 8.83 -8.94 -17.66
N PHE A 175 7.88 -8.03 -17.85
CA PHE A 175 6.69 -8.21 -18.70
C PHE A 175 5.84 -9.45 -18.37
N ARG A 176 5.90 -9.96 -17.13
CA ARG A 176 5.05 -11.06 -16.69
C ARG A 176 3.58 -10.60 -16.66
N PRO A 177 2.69 -11.23 -17.45
CA PRO A 177 1.30 -10.79 -17.53
C PRO A 177 0.50 -11.19 -16.28
N GLU A 178 -0.32 -10.28 -15.79
CA GLU A 178 -1.42 -10.58 -14.87
C GLU A 178 -2.63 -11.04 -15.67
N ARG A 179 -3.16 -12.23 -15.35
CA ARG A 179 -4.28 -12.82 -16.08
C ARG A 179 -5.60 -12.63 -15.33
N TYR A 180 -6.60 -12.10 -16.03
CA TYR A 180 -7.95 -11.91 -15.54
C TYR A 180 -8.95 -12.65 -16.44
N ARG A 181 -9.85 -13.45 -15.87
CA ARG A 181 -10.90 -14.12 -16.66
C ARG A 181 -12.00 -13.11 -17.01
N VAL A 182 -12.34 -12.98 -18.28
CA VAL A 182 -13.31 -11.95 -18.75
C VAL A 182 -14.68 -12.11 -18.07
N LEU A 183 -15.14 -13.36 -17.90
CA LEU A 183 -16.45 -13.65 -17.33
C LEU A 183 -16.59 -13.25 -15.85
N ASP A 184 -15.49 -13.19 -15.09
CA ASP A 184 -15.54 -12.83 -13.67
C ASP A 184 -15.93 -11.34 -13.48
N PHE A 185 -15.73 -10.51 -14.51
CA PHE A 185 -16.01 -9.08 -14.49
C PHE A 185 -17.21 -8.66 -15.35
N ALA A 186 -17.71 -9.57 -16.20
CA ALA A 186 -18.68 -9.26 -17.24
C ALA A 186 -19.99 -8.63 -16.71
N ALA A 187 -20.47 -9.05 -15.53
CA ALA A 187 -21.69 -8.50 -14.94
C ALA A 187 -21.52 -7.03 -14.52
N TYR A 188 -20.43 -6.73 -13.80
CA TYR A 188 -20.11 -5.37 -13.36
C TYR A 188 -19.81 -4.46 -14.55
N TYR A 189 -19.04 -4.95 -15.53
CA TYR A 189 -18.78 -4.24 -16.78
C TYR A 189 -20.08 -3.86 -17.51
N ARG A 190 -21.00 -4.81 -17.74
CA ARG A 190 -22.30 -4.52 -18.37
C ARG A 190 -23.10 -3.47 -17.58
N TYR A 191 -23.07 -3.54 -16.25
CA TYR A 191 -23.73 -2.55 -15.40
C TYR A 191 -23.16 -1.15 -15.60
N VAL A 192 -21.82 -0.97 -15.54
CA VAL A 192 -21.20 0.35 -15.73
C VAL A 192 -21.41 0.86 -17.16
N LYS A 193 -21.29 -0.01 -18.16
CA LYS A 193 -21.54 0.30 -19.58
C LYS A 193 -22.95 0.84 -19.81
N ALA A 194 -23.96 0.10 -19.33
CA ALA A 194 -25.37 0.50 -19.47
C ALA A 194 -25.68 1.83 -18.78
N ARG A 195 -25.01 2.13 -17.66
CA ARG A 195 -25.15 3.42 -16.96
C ARG A 195 -24.59 4.58 -17.76
N LEU A 196 -23.44 4.40 -18.42
CA LEU A 196 -22.89 5.42 -19.31
C LEU A 196 -23.82 5.64 -20.52
N GLU A 197 -24.29 4.57 -21.16
CA GLU A 197 -25.22 4.65 -22.29
C GLU A 197 -26.49 5.41 -21.91
N ASN A 198 -27.08 5.05 -20.76
CA ASN A 198 -28.24 5.75 -20.22
C ASN A 198 -27.95 7.23 -19.92
N ALA A 199 -26.79 7.55 -19.32
CA ALA A 199 -26.42 8.93 -19.05
C ALA A 199 -26.27 9.77 -20.34
N VAL A 200 -25.78 9.17 -21.43
CA VAL A 200 -25.65 9.84 -22.73
C VAL A 200 -27.00 10.05 -23.41
N GLU A 201 -27.93 9.10 -23.23
CA GLU A 201 -29.28 9.15 -23.82
C GLU A 201 -30.21 10.09 -23.05
N GLN A 202 -30.29 9.92 -21.72
CA GLN A 202 -31.18 10.68 -20.85
C GLN A 202 -30.65 12.08 -20.53
N ARG A 203 -29.33 12.26 -20.61
CA ARG A 203 -28.63 13.53 -20.30
C ARG A 203 -29.09 14.14 -18.97
N PRO A 204 -29.00 13.36 -17.87
CA PRO A 204 -29.49 13.84 -16.58
C PRO A 204 -28.72 15.08 -16.15
N ALA A 205 -29.39 15.99 -15.45
CA ALA A 205 -28.71 17.10 -14.80
C ALA A 205 -27.66 16.55 -13.81
N THR A 206 -26.45 17.12 -13.84
CA THR A 206 -25.36 16.76 -12.93
C THR A 206 -24.81 18.01 -12.27
N ASN A 207 -24.32 17.85 -11.03
CA ASN A 207 -23.68 18.90 -10.27
C ASN A 207 -22.18 18.60 -10.13
N ALA A 208 -21.36 19.64 -10.13
CA ALA A 208 -19.95 19.54 -9.85
C ALA A 208 -19.74 19.18 -8.38
N GLU A 209 -19.11 18.03 -8.11
CA GLU A 209 -18.70 17.58 -6.78
C GLU A 209 -17.23 17.18 -6.85
N PRO A 210 -16.39 17.56 -5.87
CA PRO A 210 -15.00 17.13 -5.85
C PRO A 210 -14.91 15.63 -5.63
N VAL A 211 -14.07 15.00 -6.44
CA VAL A 211 -13.79 13.57 -6.46
C VAL A 211 -12.30 13.35 -6.71
N VAL A 212 -11.78 12.16 -6.42
CA VAL A 212 -10.35 11.83 -6.63
C VAL A 212 -9.88 12.07 -8.07
N HIS A 213 -10.77 11.92 -9.06
CA HIS A 213 -10.42 12.19 -10.46
C HIS A 213 -10.11 13.66 -10.76
N CYS A 214 -10.45 14.60 -9.87
CA CYS A 214 -10.24 16.03 -10.05
C CYS A 214 -8.77 16.41 -10.27
N ASP A 215 -7.82 15.68 -9.68
CA ASP A 215 -6.38 15.97 -9.73
C ASP A 215 -5.82 16.01 -11.17
N ILE A 216 -6.42 15.21 -12.07
CA ILE A 216 -6.04 15.14 -13.49
C ILE A 216 -7.15 15.66 -14.42
N CYS A 217 -8.27 16.11 -13.87
CA CYS A 217 -9.47 16.45 -14.64
C CYS A 217 -9.31 17.80 -15.35
N ARG A 218 -9.44 17.81 -16.67
CA ARG A 218 -9.34 19.05 -17.49
C ARG A 218 -10.34 20.16 -17.13
N TRP A 219 -11.43 19.81 -16.45
CA TRP A 219 -12.50 20.73 -16.03
C TRP A 219 -12.35 21.25 -14.60
N TRP A 220 -11.28 20.84 -13.88
CA TRP A 220 -11.08 21.22 -12.50
C TRP A 220 -11.13 22.74 -12.25
N PRO A 221 -10.46 23.61 -13.05
CA PRO A 221 -10.49 25.06 -12.80
C PRO A 221 -11.90 25.65 -12.83
N GLU A 222 -12.75 25.15 -13.72
CA GLU A 222 -14.13 25.62 -13.87
C GLU A 222 -15.02 25.09 -12.75
N CYS A 223 -14.83 23.83 -12.34
CA CYS A 223 -15.53 23.25 -11.21
C CYS A 223 -15.15 23.96 -9.90
N ASP A 224 -13.86 24.25 -9.68
CA ASP A 224 -13.38 25.02 -8.52
C ASP A 224 -13.97 26.42 -8.48
N ALA A 225 -13.95 27.13 -9.62
CA ALA A 225 -14.59 28.44 -9.73
C ALA A 225 -16.09 28.39 -9.42
N GLN A 226 -16.79 27.34 -9.87
CA GLN A 226 -18.20 27.13 -9.55
C GLN A 226 -18.41 26.87 -8.05
N TRP A 227 -17.56 26.06 -7.41
CA TRP A 227 -17.64 25.80 -5.98
C TRP A 227 -17.44 27.06 -5.16
N ARG A 228 -16.45 27.88 -5.52
CA ARG A 228 -16.19 29.18 -4.88
C ARG A 228 -17.35 30.15 -5.05
N LYS A 229 -17.90 30.26 -6.26
CA LYS A 229 -19.05 31.13 -6.55
C LYS A 229 -20.29 30.74 -5.75
N ASN A 230 -20.53 29.45 -5.58
CA ASN A 230 -21.72 28.93 -4.90
C ASN A 230 -21.54 28.76 -3.39
N ASP A 231 -20.39 29.15 -2.83
CA ASP A 231 -19.98 28.88 -1.45
C ASP A 231 -20.20 27.40 -1.07
N HIS A 232 -19.76 26.50 -1.95
CA HIS A 232 -20.08 25.08 -1.85
C HIS A 232 -19.45 24.44 -0.60
N LEU A 233 -20.20 23.54 0.03
CA LEU A 233 -19.77 22.86 1.26
C LEU A 233 -18.41 22.16 1.16
N SER A 234 -17.97 21.76 -0.03
CA SER A 234 -16.67 21.10 -0.21
C SER A 234 -15.45 21.98 0.10
N LEU A 235 -15.65 23.28 0.26
CA LEU A 235 -14.60 24.20 0.69
C LEU A 235 -14.28 24.08 2.19
N VAL A 236 -15.12 23.38 2.98
CA VAL A 236 -14.86 23.15 4.40
C VAL A 236 -13.80 22.06 4.56
N ALA A 237 -12.72 22.36 5.28
CA ALA A 237 -11.65 21.40 5.52
C ALA A 237 -12.18 20.14 6.21
N GLY A 238 -11.79 18.97 5.68
CA GLY A 238 -12.14 17.67 6.27
C GLY A 238 -13.59 17.23 6.11
N ILE A 239 -14.44 17.95 5.39
CA ILE A 239 -15.83 17.53 5.16
C ILE A 239 -15.92 16.37 4.16
N SER A 240 -16.54 15.28 4.59
CA SER A 240 -16.75 14.12 3.70
C SER A 240 -17.91 14.35 2.73
N ARG A 241 -17.90 13.61 1.62
CA ARG A 241 -19.01 13.61 0.64
C ARG A 241 -20.34 13.19 1.26
N LEU A 242 -20.32 12.23 2.19
CA LEU A 242 -21.52 11.76 2.88
C LEU A 242 -22.11 12.84 3.78
N GLN A 243 -21.26 13.58 4.51
CA GLN A 243 -21.70 14.72 5.31
C GLN A 243 -22.31 15.83 4.44
N ARG A 244 -21.71 16.16 3.28
CA ARG A 244 -22.31 17.13 2.34
C ARG A 244 -23.69 16.70 1.87
N LYS A 245 -23.84 15.43 1.47
CA LYS A 245 -25.13 14.88 1.05
C LYS A 245 -26.17 14.98 2.17
N GLN A 246 -25.79 14.65 3.40
CA GLN A 246 -26.67 14.75 4.57
C GLN A 246 -27.05 16.20 4.88
N LEU A 247 -26.11 17.14 4.80
CA LEU A 247 -26.34 18.57 5.04
C LEU A 247 -27.29 19.17 3.99
N CYS A 248 -27.11 18.84 2.71
CA CYS A 248 -28.05 19.22 1.65
C CYS A 248 -29.47 18.68 1.90
N ALA A 249 -29.59 17.46 2.43
CA ALA A 249 -30.89 16.90 2.83
C ALA A 249 -31.51 17.60 4.06
N TRP A 250 -30.72 18.34 4.84
CA TRP A 250 -31.17 19.27 5.89
C TRP A 250 -31.28 20.72 5.40
N GLU A 251 -31.25 20.93 4.08
CA GLU A 251 -31.34 22.24 3.43
C GLU A 251 -30.16 23.20 3.76
N VAL A 252 -29.05 22.65 4.24
CA VAL A 252 -27.77 23.35 4.44
C VAL A 252 -26.91 23.13 3.20
N ASN A 253 -26.76 24.15 2.37
CA ASN A 253 -26.14 24.04 1.04
C ASN A 253 -24.85 24.87 0.89
N THR A 254 -24.58 25.81 1.79
CA THR A 254 -23.40 26.68 1.73
C THR A 254 -22.53 26.60 2.99
N VAL A 255 -21.27 27.00 2.87
CA VAL A 255 -20.35 27.09 4.03
C VAL A 255 -20.89 28.08 5.06
N GLU A 256 -21.44 29.22 4.64
CA GLU A 256 -22.08 30.19 5.52
C GLU A 256 -23.27 29.61 6.28
N GLN A 257 -24.16 28.88 5.58
CA GLN A 257 -25.31 28.22 6.22
C GLN A 257 -24.85 27.16 7.22
N LEU A 258 -23.83 26.39 6.88
CA LEU A 258 -23.25 25.39 7.78
C LEU A 258 -22.65 26.08 9.00
N ALA A 259 -21.87 27.15 8.84
CA ALA A 259 -21.29 27.92 9.94
C ALA A 259 -22.36 28.49 10.89
N ALA A 260 -23.56 28.79 10.39
CA ALA A 260 -24.69 29.29 11.18
C ALA A 260 -25.58 28.16 11.77
N LEU A 261 -25.35 26.89 11.42
CA LEU A 261 -26.18 25.78 11.87
C LEU A 261 -26.18 25.69 13.41
N PRO A 262 -27.36 25.64 14.07
CA PRO A 262 -27.44 25.60 15.53
C PRO A 262 -26.85 24.34 16.13
N LEU A 263 -26.16 24.49 17.27
CA LEU A 263 -25.71 23.40 18.13
C LEU A 263 -26.59 23.32 19.39
N PRO A 264 -26.84 22.10 19.93
CA PRO A 264 -26.42 20.80 19.40
C PRO A 264 -27.21 20.41 18.14
N ILE A 265 -26.62 19.54 17.32
CA ILE A 265 -27.26 19.03 16.10
C ILE A 265 -28.57 18.31 16.47
N GLN A 266 -29.70 18.89 16.05
CA GLN A 266 -31.03 18.40 16.42
C GLN A 266 -31.34 17.08 15.69
N ASN A 267 -31.16 17.08 14.37
CA ASN A 267 -31.47 15.94 13.52
C ASN A 267 -30.50 14.77 13.75
N ARG A 268 -31.02 13.55 13.72
CA ARG A 268 -30.17 12.35 13.72
C ARG A 268 -29.63 12.14 12.29
N PRO A 269 -28.31 12.14 12.08
CA PRO A 269 -27.75 11.85 10.76
C PRO A 269 -27.97 10.39 10.36
N GLU A 270 -28.18 10.15 9.08
CA GLU A 270 -28.17 8.82 8.47
C GLU A 270 -26.73 8.29 8.35
N PHE A 271 -25.77 9.20 8.12
CA PHE A 271 -24.35 8.90 7.96
C PHE A 271 -23.51 9.61 9.03
N GLY A 272 -22.72 8.85 9.81
CA GLY A 272 -21.83 9.39 10.84
C GLY A 272 -22.51 9.76 12.17
N SER A 273 -21.79 10.46 13.04
CA SER A 273 -22.23 10.89 14.37
C SER A 273 -22.62 12.38 14.41
N LYS A 274 -23.43 12.80 15.39
CA LYS A 274 -23.81 14.21 15.56
C LYS A 274 -22.59 15.10 15.83
N GLU A 275 -21.63 14.56 16.57
CA GLU A 275 -20.36 15.18 16.93
C GLU A 275 -19.52 15.47 15.68
N GLY A 276 -19.52 14.55 14.70
CA GLY A 276 -18.84 14.76 13.42
C GLY A 276 -19.39 15.97 12.65
N TYR A 277 -20.72 16.16 12.62
CA TYR A 277 -21.32 17.36 12.01
C TYR A 277 -21.05 18.63 12.82
N ALA A 278 -21.04 18.54 14.15
CA ALA A 278 -20.68 19.67 15.00
C ALA A 278 -19.24 20.15 14.73
N LYS A 279 -18.29 19.23 14.56
CA LYS A 279 -16.89 19.57 14.19
C LYS A 279 -16.78 20.28 12.86
N VAL A 280 -17.42 19.73 11.83
CA VAL A 280 -17.41 20.32 10.48
C VAL A 280 -18.14 21.67 10.46
N ARG A 281 -19.19 21.83 11.27
CA ARG A 281 -19.84 23.13 11.51
C ARG A 281 -18.89 24.15 12.13
N GLU A 282 -18.18 23.78 13.19
CA GLU A 282 -17.20 24.67 13.82
C GLU A 282 -16.06 25.02 12.87
N GLN A 283 -15.58 24.06 12.07
CA GLN A 283 -14.60 24.30 11.01
C GLN A 283 -15.11 25.35 10.01
N ALA A 284 -16.35 25.22 9.54
CA ALA A 284 -16.99 26.21 8.68
C ALA A 284 -17.06 27.59 9.35
N ARG A 285 -17.37 27.66 10.65
CA ARG A 285 -17.42 28.93 11.40
C ARG A 285 -16.06 29.64 11.38
N VAL A 286 -14.97 28.94 11.66
CA VAL A 286 -13.63 29.55 11.67
C VAL A 286 -13.21 29.99 10.26
N GLN A 287 -13.52 29.19 9.24
CA GLN A 287 -13.28 29.57 7.84
C GLN A 287 -14.07 30.81 7.40
N VAL A 288 -15.35 30.91 7.76
CA VAL A 288 -16.18 32.10 7.49
C VAL A 288 -15.65 33.32 8.24
N ALA A 289 -15.22 33.16 9.50
CA ALA A 289 -14.61 34.24 10.25
C ALA A 289 -13.32 34.76 9.58
N ALA A 290 -12.44 33.87 9.13
CA ALA A 290 -11.23 34.23 8.39
C ALA A 290 -11.55 34.99 7.09
N ARG A 291 -12.52 34.50 6.31
CA ARG A 291 -12.99 35.15 5.07
C ARG A 291 -13.53 36.55 5.34
N ASN A 292 -14.39 36.71 6.35
CA ASN A 292 -15.02 37.99 6.68
C ASN A 292 -14.03 39.03 7.21
N GLN A 293 -13.01 38.59 7.96
CA GLN A 293 -11.98 39.48 8.51
C GLN A 293 -10.85 39.77 7.51
N ALA A 294 -10.78 39.03 6.40
CA ALA A 294 -9.66 39.06 5.46
C ALA A 294 -8.28 38.92 6.15
N GLN A 295 -8.23 38.15 7.24
CA GLN A 295 -7.04 37.87 8.03
C GLN A 295 -7.04 36.41 8.50
N PRO A 296 -5.87 35.82 8.80
CA PRO A 296 -5.79 34.49 9.38
C PRO A 296 -6.53 34.43 10.72
N VAL A 297 -7.51 33.53 10.83
CA VAL A 297 -8.23 33.25 12.08
C VAL A 297 -8.01 31.80 12.46
N TYR A 298 -7.69 31.57 13.73
CA TYR A 298 -7.60 30.24 14.32
C TYR A 298 -8.07 30.27 15.77
N GLU A 299 -8.35 29.09 16.31
CA GLU A 299 -8.62 28.90 17.73
C GLU A 299 -7.91 27.65 18.24
N VAL A 300 -7.46 27.71 19.49
CA VAL A 300 -6.90 26.55 20.20
C VAL A 300 -8.06 25.68 20.68
N LEU A 301 -8.01 24.39 20.36
CA LEU A 301 -9.00 23.41 20.76
C LEU A 301 -8.88 23.10 22.26
N GLU A 302 -9.89 22.42 22.81
CA GLU A 302 -9.81 21.89 24.17
C GLU A 302 -8.60 20.95 24.29
N VAL A 303 -7.74 21.24 25.24
CA VAL A 303 -6.48 20.51 25.42
C VAL A 303 -6.69 19.24 26.23
N THR A 304 -5.98 18.19 25.84
CA THR A 304 -5.97 16.91 26.54
C THR A 304 -4.54 16.58 26.96
N ASN A 305 -4.39 15.78 28.02
CA ASN A 305 -3.07 15.38 28.49
C ASN A 305 -2.40 14.31 27.58
N GLU A 306 -3.14 13.73 26.64
CA GLU A 306 -2.68 12.60 25.81
C GLU A 306 -2.32 13.01 24.37
N HIS A 307 -2.82 14.16 23.88
CA HIS A 307 -2.73 14.52 22.46
C HIS A 307 -2.49 16.02 22.22
N GLY A 308 -2.31 16.41 20.95
CA GLY A 308 -2.13 17.80 20.56
C GLY A 308 -0.86 18.40 21.15
N LEU A 309 -0.95 19.57 21.78
CA LEU A 309 0.19 20.28 22.38
C LEU A 309 0.91 19.51 23.50
N SER A 310 0.31 18.46 24.05
CA SER A 310 0.98 17.55 25.01
C SER A 310 1.98 16.60 24.35
N LEU A 311 1.93 16.44 23.02
CA LEU A 311 2.90 15.66 22.26
C LEU A 311 4.15 16.47 21.87
N LEU A 312 4.19 17.78 22.17
CA LEU A 312 5.34 18.62 21.90
C LEU A 312 6.41 18.47 22.99
N PRO A 313 7.61 17.96 22.64
CA PRO A 313 8.73 17.92 23.58
C PRO A 313 9.27 19.33 23.86
N GLU A 314 10.15 19.44 24.85
CA GLU A 314 10.86 20.70 25.12
C GLU A 314 11.81 20.98 23.95
N PRO A 315 11.83 22.20 23.38
CA PRO A 315 12.78 22.55 22.34
C PRO A 315 14.24 22.28 22.75
N SER A 316 14.99 21.66 21.85
CA SER A 316 16.43 21.40 22.01
C SER A 316 17.22 22.08 20.89
N LEU A 317 18.47 22.45 21.17
CA LEU A 317 19.40 22.94 20.14
C LEU A 317 19.84 21.83 19.18
N GLY A 318 19.73 20.57 19.59
CA GLY A 318 19.98 19.41 18.75
C GLY A 318 18.83 19.07 17.78
N ASP A 319 17.67 19.75 17.92
CA ASP A 319 16.51 19.52 17.07
C ASP A 319 16.85 19.67 15.58
N ILE A 320 16.27 18.78 14.76
CA ILE A 320 16.31 18.90 13.30
C ILE A 320 14.91 18.94 12.70
N PHE A 321 14.77 19.63 11.57
CA PHE A 321 13.54 19.76 10.81
C PHE A 321 13.76 19.14 9.44
N PHE A 322 13.11 18.01 9.18
CA PHE A 322 13.44 17.09 8.10
C PHE A 322 12.34 17.04 7.05
N ASP A 323 12.75 17.04 5.78
CA ASP A 323 11.86 16.93 4.63
C ASP A 323 12.52 16.11 3.51
N LEU A 324 11.72 15.35 2.76
CA LEU A 324 12.16 14.49 1.67
C LEU A 324 11.46 14.90 0.37
N GLU A 325 12.22 14.91 -0.72
CA GLU A 325 11.64 14.93 -2.06
C GLU A 325 11.86 13.57 -2.73
N GLY A 326 10.78 13.01 -3.27
CA GLY A 326 10.81 11.70 -3.89
C GLY A 326 9.78 11.53 -4.98
N ASP A 327 10.05 10.57 -5.86
CA ASP A 327 9.19 10.20 -6.97
C ASP A 327 8.81 8.71 -6.86
N PRO A 328 7.52 8.37 -6.63
CA PRO A 328 7.07 6.99 -6.50
C PRO A 328 7.23 6.16 -7.79
N PHE A 329 7.48 6.81 -8.92
CA PHE A 329 7.51 6.20 -10.23
C PHE A 329 8.90 5.83 -10.75
N VAL A 330 9.96 6.25 -10.05
CA VAL A 330 11.33 5.90 -10.41
C VAL A 330 11.62 4.45 -10.01
N GLY A 331 12.03 3.63 -10.98
CA GLY A 331 12.28 2.21 -10.76
C GLY A 331 11.02 1.44 -10.34
N VAL A 332 11.18 0.41 -9.49
CA VAL A 332 10.09 -0.50 -9.10
C VAL A 332 9.33 -0.04 -7.84
N SER A 333 9.91 0.84 -7.03
CA SER A 333 9.36 1.22 -5.71
C SER A 333 9.51 2.69 -5.36
N GLY A 334 9.80 3.54 -6.35
CA GLY A 334 10.08 4.95 -6.16
C GLY A 334 11.49 5.23 -5.65
N ARG A 335 11.87 6.51 -5.69
CA ARG A 335 13.17 7.02 -5.22
C ARG A 335 12.99 8.31 -4.44
N GLU A 336 13.59 8.38 -3.25
CA GLU A 336 13.84 9.66 -2.58
C GLU A 336 15.11 10.26 -3.20
N TYR A 337 14.97 11.38 -3.91
CA TYR A 337 16.08 11.99 -4.65
C TYR A 337 16.71 13.19 -3.94
N LEU A 338 16.08 13.70 -2.87
CA LEU A 338 16.67 14.74 -2.02
C LEU A 338 16.31 14.49 -0.55
N PHE A 339 17.36 14.38 0.28
CA PHE A 339 17.26 14.38 1.73
C PHE A 339 17.71 15.74 2.22
N GLY A 340 16.84 16.48 2.91
CA GLY A 340 17.20 17.79 3.45
C GLY A 340 16.72 17.98 4.87
N PHE A 341 17.54 18.65 5.69
CA PHE A 341 17.13 19.07 7.01
C PHE A 341 17.74 20.40 7.42
N VAL A 342 17.03 21.10 8.28
CA VAL A 342 17.49 22.30 8.96
C VAL A 342 17.80 21.99 10.41
N HIS A 343 18.88 22.59 10.93
CA HIS A 343 19.27 22.48 12.34
C HIS A 343 19.86 23.81 12.83
N GLU A 344 19.94 23.97 14.14
CA GLU A 344 20.65 25.10 14.76
C GLU A 344 22.12 24.74 15.00
N THR A 345 23.03 25.62 14.59
CA THR A 345 24.47 25.47 14.83
C THR A 345 24.81 25.82 16.27
N GLN A 346 26.02 25.45 16.72
CA GLN A 346 26.52 25.84 18.04
C GLN A 346 26.63 27.36 18.23
N THR A 347 26.68 28.14 17.14
CA THR A 347 26.68 29.61 17.16
C THR A 347 25.28 30.21 17.22
N GLY A 348 24.23 29.38 17.14
CA GLY A 348 22.82 29.79 17.09
C GLY A 348 22.32 30.16 15.69
N ASP A 349 23.13 29.94 14.65
CA ASP A 349 22.72 30.16 13.26
C ASP A 349 21.91 28.97 12.74
N VAL A 350 21.04 29.23 11.77
CA VAL A 350 20.22 28.17 11.15
C VAL A 350 20.93 27.68 9.90
N ALA A 351 21.25 26.39 9.85
CA ALA A 351 21.94 25.75 8.73
C ALA A 351 21.06 24.71 8.04
N TYR A 352 21.11 24.67 6.72
CA TYR A 352 20.46 23.65 5.88
C TYR A 352 21.51 22.70 5.33
N GLU A 353 21.30 21.40 5.53
CA GLU A 353 22.13 20.33 4.98
C GLU A 353 21.27 19.47 4.04
N SER A 354 21.87 19.01 2.94
CA SER A 354 21.18 18.08 2.04
C SER A 354 22.09 17.13 1.28
N ARG A 355 21.50 16.03 0.82
CA ARG A 355 22.11 15.03 -0.07
C ARG A 355 21.15 14.67 -1.20
N TRP A 356 21.69 14.68 -2.42
CA TRP A 356 21.00 14.26 -3.63
C TRP A 356 21.22 12.78 -3.90
N ALA A 357 20.21 12.13 -4.47
CA ALA A 357 20.23 10.73 -4.82
C ALA A 357 19.54 10.48 -6.18
N LEU A 358 20.33 10.34 -7.23
CA LEU A 358 19.85 10.15 -8.60
C LEU A 358 19.95 8.69 -9.04
N THR A 359 20.63 7.85 -8.26
CA THR A 359 20.73 6.40 -8.45
C THR A 359 20.29 5.66 -7.18
N ALA A 360 20.05 4.35 -7.29
CA ALA A 360 19.68 3.53 -6.14
C ALA A 360 20.82 3.44 -5.11
N ASP A 361 22.08 3.47 -5.56
CA ASP A 361 23.26 3.46 -4.70
C ASP A 361 23.43 4.80 -3.98
N GLU A 362 23.19 5.92 -4.66
CA GLU A 362 23.20 7.25 -4.03
C GLU A 362 22.05 7.41 -3.03
N GLU A 363 20.86 6.85 -3.31
CA GLU A 363 19.72 6.85 -2.36
C GLU A 363 20.07 6.05 -1.10
N LYS A 364 20.75 4.91 -1.23
CA LYS A 364 21.28 4.17 -0.08
C LYS A 364 22.28 5.01 0.72
N GLN A 365 23.24 5.65 0.05
CA GLN A 365 24.26 6.47 0.71
C GLN A 365 23.66 7.70 1.41
N ALA A 366 22.67 8.34 0.80
CA ALA A 366 21.97 9.48 1.39
C ALA A 366 21.15 9.06 2.62
N PHE A 367 20.50 7.89 2.56
CA PHE A 367 19.81 7.31 3.72
C PHE A 367 20.77 7.00 4.87
N GLU A 368 21.88 6.31 4.60
CA GLU A 368 22.90 5.99 5.61
C GLU A 368 23.51 7.27 6.21
N TRP A 369 23.86 8.25 5.38
CA TRP A 369 24.34 9.56 5.83
C TRP A 369 23.35 10.26 6.77
N PHE A 370 22.06 10.26 6.43
CA PHE A 370 21.05 10.90 7.27
C PHE A 370 20.97 10.22 8.64
N VAL A 371 20.89 8.89 8.66
CA VAL A 371 20.83 8.12 9.91
C VAL A 371 22.07 8.34 10.77
N GLU A 372 23.27 8.24 10.19
CA GLU A 372 24.53 8.48 10.89
C GLU A 372 24.58 9.90 11.49
N THR A 373 24.13 10.90 10.74
CA THR A 373 24.09 12.30 11.18
C THR A 373 23.14 12.49 12.35
N VAL A 374 21.94 11.90 12.29
CA VAL A 374 20.97 11.92 13.41
C VAL A 374 21.54 11.24 14.64
N MET A 375 22.11 10.04 14.48
CA MET A 375 22.65 9.27 15.60
C MET A 375 23.80 10.00 16.30
N ALA A 376 24.72 10.60 15.52
CA ALA A 376 25.83 11.39 16.06
C ALA A 376 25.33 12.62 16.84
N ARG A 377 24.30 13.30 16.33
CA ARG A 377 23.67 14.44 17.02
C ARG A 377 22.97 13.99 18.30
N TRP A 378 22.23 12.90 18.24
CA TRP A 378 21.45 12.41 19.38
C TRP A 378 22.36 11.93 20.51
N GLN A 379 23.52 11.36 20.18
CA GLN A 379 24.54 11.03 21.17
C GLN A 379 25.06 12.27 21.93
N ILE A 380 25.10 13.45 21.29
CA ILE A 380 25.53 14.71 21.91
C ILE A 380 24.39 15.31 22.76
N ASP A 381 23.17 15.33 22.24
CA ASP A 381 22.00 15.86 22.93
C ASP A 381 20.85 14.85 22.92
N GLN A 382 20.67 14.16 24.06
CA GLN A 382 19.61 13.16 24.22
C GLN A 382 18.19 13.76 24.24
N ALA A 383 18.05 15.08 24.37
CA ALA A 383 16.77 15.77 24.33
C ALA A 383 16.35 16.22 22.93
N MET A 384 17.19 16.01 21.90
CA MET A 384 16.84 16.40 20.53
C MET A 384 15.68 15.59 19.97
N HIS A 385 14.94 16.19 19.03
CA HIS A 385 13.90 15.50 18.26
C HIS A 385 14.01 15.80 16.77
N ILE A 386 13.38 14.96 15.95
CA ILE A 386 13.26 15.10 14.50
C ILE A 386 11.84 15.53 14.18
N TYR A 387 11.66 16.79 13.80
CA TYR A 387 10.36 17.31 13.41
C TYR A 387 10.15 17.15 11.91
N HIS A 388 8.94 16.74 11.56
CA HIS A 388 8.52 16.58 10.18
C HIS A 388 7.05 16.98 10.07
N PHE A 389 6.60 17.33 8.86
CA PHE A 389 5.23 17.81 8.72
C PHE A 389 4.22 16.66 8.64
N THR A 390 4.49 15.54 7.97
CA THR A 390 3.47 14.49 7.74
C THR A 390 4.00 13.09 8.10
N PRO A 391 3.21 12.02 8.22
CA PRO A 391 3.78 10.69 8.44
C PRO A 391 4.61 10.13 7.27
N TYR A 392 4.78 10.89 6.17
CA TYR A 392 5.54 10.46 5.00
C TYR A 392 7.01 10.18 5.33
N GLU A 393 7.71 11.07 6.03
CA GLU A 393 9.16 10.97 6.20
C GLU A 393 9.56 9.74 7.04
N PRO A 394 8.96 9.46 8.22
CA PRO A 394 9.24 8.23 8.95
C PRO A 394 8.84 6.97 8.16
N SER A 395 7.79 7.04 7.34
CA SER A 395 7.37 5.92 6.49
C SER A 395 8.35 5.66 5.35
N ALA A 396 8.93 6.72 4.77
CA ALA A 396 9.99 6.62 3.78
C ALA A 396 11.25 6.00 4.40
N LEU A 397 11.68 6.45 5.58
CA LEU A 397 12.83 5.86 6.27
C LEU A 397 12.62 4.37 6.61
N LYS A 398 11.42 3.97 7.07
CA LYS A 398 11.05 2.56 7.26
C LYS A 398 11.14 1.74 5.96
N ARG A 399 10.68 2.32 4.84
CA ARG A 399 10.77 1.69 3.51
C ARG A 399 12.22 1.56 3.05
N LEU A 400 13.04 2.59 3.21
CA LEU A 400 14.47 2.60 2.83
C LEU A 400 15.26 1.60 3.67
N MET A 401 15.02 1.56 4.97
CA MET A 401 15.57 0.57 5.90
C MET A 401 15.28 -0.86 5.42
N GLY A 402 14.02 -1.17 5.09
CA GLY A 402 13.63 -2.48 4.58
C GLY A 402 14.19 -2.79 3.18
N ARG A 403 14.27 -1.79 2.30
CA ARG A 403 14.78 -1.92 0.93
C ARG A 403 16.27 -2.22 0.91
N TYR A 404 17.06 -1.48 1.67
CA TYR A 404 18.52 -1.56 1.66
C TYR A 404 19.09 -2.48 2.73
N ALA A 405 18.25 -2.96 3.67
CA ALA A 405 18.65 -3.81 4.79
C ALA A 405 19.84 -3.23 5.57
N THR A 406 19.80 -1.92 5.81
CA THR A 406 20.82 -1.14 6.53
C THR A 406 20.13 -0.23 7.54
N CYS A 407 20.87 0.24 8.55
CA CYS A 407 20.38 1.14 9.60
C CYS A 407 19.17 0.63 10.40
N GLU A 408 19.00 -0.70 10.48
CA GLU A 408 17.81 -1.31 11.07
C GLU A 408 17.65 -1.04 12.57
N GLU A 409 18.76 -1.11 13.32
CA GLU A 409 18.75 -0.94 14.77
C GLU A 409 18.57 0.53 15.14
N GLU A 410 19.19 1.43 14.37
CA GLU A 410 19.13 2.87 14.51
C GLU A 410 17.71 3.37 14.30
N ILE A 411 17.06 3.01 13.19
CA ILE A 411 15.67 3.40 12.92
C ILE A 411 14.73 2.83 13.98
N ASP A 412 14.87 1.55 14.36
CA ASP A 412 14.04 0.94 15.40
C ASP A 412 14.24 1.66 16.75
N ARG A 413 15.47 2.09 17.07
CA ARG A 413 15.79 2.83 18.30
C ARG A 413 15.16 4.22 18.28
N MET A 414 15.28 4.97 17.17
CA MET A 414 14.64 6.28 17.01
C MET A 414 13.11 6.19 17.15
N LEU A 415 12.50 5.16 16.57
CA LEU A 415 11.05 4.93 16.68
C LEU A 415 10.62 4.60 18.11
N ARG A 416 11.33 3.72 18.82
CA ARG A 416 11.06 3.40 20.24
C ARG A 416 11.23 4.61 21.15
N ALA A 417 12.25 5.43 20.88
CA ALA A 417 12.48 6.68 21.60
C ALA A 417 11.46 7.77 21.28
N ARG A 418 10.56 7.55 20.29
CA ARG A 418 9.61 8.55 19.79
C ARG A 418 10.33 9.83 19.33
N LEU A 419 11.49 9.66 18.70
CA LEU A 419 12.34 10.76 18.25
C LEU A 419 11.69 11.61 17.15
N PHE A 420 10.79 11.00 16.36
CA PHE A 420 10.06 11.66 15.29
C PHE A 420 8.78 12.34 15.82
N ILE A 421 8.64 13.64 15.56
CA ILE A 421 7.48 14.45 15.96
C ILE A 421 6.70 14.91 14.73
N ASP A 422 5.51 14.33 14.56
CA ASP A 422 4.55 14.69 13.50
C ASP A 422 3.80 15.97 13.86
N LEU A 423 4.24 17.11 13.29
CA LEU A 423 3.63 18.41 13.57
C LEU A 423 2.23 18.56 12.97
N HIS A 424 1.87 17.84 11.91
CA HIS A 424 0.51 17.90 11.36
C HIS A 424 -0.49 17.22 12.29
N THR A 425 -0.13 16.08 12.88
CA THR A 425 -0.96 15.42 13.90
C THR A 425 -1.09 16.27 15.15
N VAL A 426 0.01 16.85 15.65
CA VAL A 426 -0.02 17.82 16.77
C VAL A 426 -0.96 18.97 16.44
N LEU A 427 -0.80 19.58 15.27
CA LEU A 427 -1.58 20.74 14.85
C LEU A 427 -3.08 20.45 14.77
N LYS A 428 -3.48 19.40 14.04
CA LYS A 428 -4.90 19.09 13.82
C LYS A 428 -5.64 18.79 15.12
N ARG A 429 -4.94 18.29 16.14
CA ARG A 429 -5.48 18.04 17.48
C ARG A 429 -5.39 19.24 18.42
N SER A 430 -4.69 20.30 18.02
CA SER A 430 -4.47 21.49 18.86
C SER A 430 -5.19 22.73 18.37
N VAL A 431 -5.38 22.87 17.05
CA VAL A 431 -5.84 24.12 16.44
C VAL A 431 -6.88 23.85 15.37
N ARG A 432 -7.95 24.64 15.42
CA ARG A 432 -8.88 24.82 14.31
C ARG A 432 -8.50 26.09 13.55
N ALA A 433 -8.00 25.93 12.33
CA ALA A 433 -7.54 27.03 11.49
C ALA A 433 -8.55 27.33 10.36
N GLY A 434 -8.71 28.60 10.01
CA GLY A 434 -9.61 29.09 8.96
C GLY A 434 -9.14 28.80 7.54
N VAL A 435 -8.59 27.61 7.29
CA VAL A 435 -8.06 27.15 5.99
C VAL A 435 -8.97 26.11 5.36
N GLU A 436 -8.91 25.99 4.03
CA GLU A 436 -9.64 24.97 3.27
C GLU A 436 -8.94 23.59 3.30
N GLN A 437 -7.64 23.59 3.64
CA GLN A 437 -6.81 22.39 3.75
C GLN A 437 -5.68 22.60 4.76
N TYR A 438 -5.32 21.55 5.49
CA TYR A 438 -4.24 21.56 6.49
C TYR A 438 -2.89 21.20 5.87
N SER A 439 -2.53 21.83 4.76
CA SER A 439 -1.17 21.69 4.20
C SER A 439 -0.23 22.71 4.84
N LEU A 440 1.07 22.37 4.95
CA LEU A 440 2.08 23.27 5.52
C LEU A 440 2.00 24.67 4.89
N LYS A 441 1.88 24.70 3.56
CA LYS A 441 1.77 25.90 2.72
C LYS A 441 0.54 26.76 3.08
N ALA A 442 -0.60 26.14 3.39
CA ALA A 442 -1.81 26.87 3.81
C ALA A 442 -1.69 27.46 5.22
N LEU A 443 -0.80 26.90 6.05
CA LEU A 443 -0.63 27.25 7.45
C LEU A 443 0.45 28.31 7.70
N GLU A 444 1.32 28.55 6.71
CA GLU A 444 2.42 29.53 6.77
C GLU A 444 2.00 30.92 7.21
N VAL A 445 0.77 31.29 6.88
CA VAL A 445 0.18 32.58 7.22
C VAL A 445 -0.04 32.76 8.74
N PHE A 446 -0.17 31.69 9.52
CA PHE A 446 -0.37 31.76 10.98
C PHE A 446 0.94 31.90 11.75
N HIS A 447 2.06 31.54 11.13
CA HIS A 447 3.38 31.58 11.74
C HIS A 447 4.35 32.47 10.94
N ASP A 448 3.80 33.42 10.19
CA ASP A 448 4.50 34.49 9.45
C ASP A 448 5.67 34.01 8.59
N PHE A 449 5.57 32.79 8.04
CA PHE A 449 6.63 32.24 7.20
C PHE A 449 6.51 32.75 5.77
N ARG A 450 7.65 33.10 5.16
CA ARG A 450 7.74 33.56 3.77
C ARG A 450 8.74 32.71 3.01
N ARG A 451 8.25 32.00 2.00
CA ARG A 451 9.06 31.18 1.10
C ARG A 451 9.98 32.05 0.25
N GLN A 452 11.17 31.55 0.01
CA GLN A 452 12.11 32.10 -0.96
C GLN A 452 11.74 31.69 -2.39
N VAL A 453 11.20 30.48 -2.56
CA VAL A 453 10.85 29.94 -3.88
C VAL A 453 9.33 30.03 -4.12
N PRO A 454 8.89 30.65 -5.24
CA PRO A 454 7.49 30.58 -5.65
C PRO A 454 7.05 29.13 -5.93
N LEU A 455 5.89 28.73 -5.42
CA LEU A 455 5.39 27.35 -5.55
C LEU A 455 5.22 26.88 -7.00
N ALA A 456 4.89 27.80 -7.92
CA ALA A 456 4.76 27.47 -9.35
C ALA A 456 6.10 27.08 -9.98
N ASP A 457 7.17 27.74 -9.57
CA ASP A 457 8.53 27.49 -10.05
C ASP A 457 9.04 26.15 -9.49
N ALA A 458 8.84 25.92 -8.19
CA ALA A 458 9.16 24.65 -7.54
C ALA A 458 8.45 23.46 -8.20
N ARG A 459 7.12 23.56 -8.44
CA ARG A 459 6.34 22.51 -9.14
C ARG A 459 6.85 22.24 -10.54
N THR A 460 7.33 23.26 -11.24
CA THR A 460 7.89 23.09 -12.60
C THR A 460 9.25 22.41 -12.55
N ALA A 461 10.10 22.78 -11.58
CA ALA A 461 11.41 22.18 -11.35
C ALA A 461 11.31 20.70 -10.93
N MET A 462 10.48 20.38 -9.93
CA MET A 462 10.26 19.00 -9.45
C MET A 462 9.81 18.10 -10.59
N ARG A 463 8.76 18.49 -11.34
CA ARG A 463 8.28 17.71 -12.49
C ARG A 463 9.35 17.45 -13.54
N ARG A 464 10.23 18.43 -13.80
CA ARG A 464 11.33 18.25 -14.74
C ARG A 464 12.37 17.26 -14.23
N MET A 465 12.64 17.26 -12.93
CA MET A 465 13.54 16.30 -12.29
C MET A 465 12.95 14.88 -12.30
N GLU A 466 11.74 14.72 -11.79
CA GLU A 466 10.96 13.47 -11.77
C GLU A 466 10.96 12.82 -13.15
N HIS A 467 10.56 13.56 -14.19
CA HIS A 467 10.50 13.05 -15.56
C HIS A 467 11.88 12.58 -16.09
N SER A 468 12.96 13.28 -15.72
CA SER A 468 14.31 12.86 -16.11
C SER A 468 14.70 11.55 -15.44
N LEU A 469 14.41 11.40 -14.15
CA LEU A 469 14.71 10.20 -13.38
C LEU A 469 13.89 9.00 -13.86
N GLU A 470 12.60 9.18 -14.12
CA GLU A 470 11.69 8.14 -14.61
C GLU A 470 12.13 7.56 -15.96
N LEU A 471 12.61 8.41 -16.87
CA LEU A 471 13.04 7.99 -18.21
C LEU A 471 14.48 7.45 -18.26
N SER A 472 15.17 7.34 -17.11
CA SER A 472 16.60 6.99 -17.05
C SER A 472 17.48 7.82 -18.00
N ARG A 473 16.98 8.99 -18.42
CA ARG A 473 17.75 10.00 -19.11
C ARG A 473 18.53 10.64 -18.00
N ALA A 474 19.80 10.23 -17.84
CA ALA A 474 20.70 10.87 -16.90
C ALA A 474 20.47 12.38 -17.03
N PRO A 475 20.04 13.09 -15.97
CA PRO A 475 19.85 14.51 -16.09
C PRO A 475 21.23 15.08 -16.37
N GLU A 476 21.51 15.50 -17.61
CA GLU A 476 22.45 16.58 -17.82
C GLU A 476 21.97 17.68 -16.87
N ALA A 477 22.72 17.85 -15.78
CA ALA A 477 22.25 18.51 -14.58
C ALA A 477 21.89 19.95 -14.93
N ASP A 478 20.59 20.23 -15.03
CA ASP A 478 20.15 21.60 -14.97
C ASP A 478 20.31 22.03 -13.50
N GLU A 479 21.50 22.51 -13.17
CA GLU A 479 21.87 22.97 -11.84
C GLU A 479 20.84 23.99 -11.31
N SER A 480 20.18 24.73 -12.21
CA SER A 480 19.09 25.64 -11.83
C SER A 480 17.86 24.88 -11.28
N VAL A 481 17.50 23.74 -11.87
CA VAL A 481 16.41 22.88 -11.39
C VAL A 481 16.75 22.32 -10.02
N ARG A 482 17.95 21.76 -9.84
CA ARG A 482 18.40 21.24 -8.53
C ARG A 482 18.41 22.33 -7.47
N LYS A 483 18.93 23.52 -7.80
CA LYS A 483 18.95 24.65 -6.88
C LYS A 483 17.54 25.08 -6.46
N THR A 484 16.59 25.17 -7.41
CA THR A 484 15.20 25.51 -7.10
C THR A 484 14.53 24.48 -6.19
N ILE A 485 14.74 23.18 -6.45
CA ILE A 485 14.21 22.10 -5.61
C ILE A 485 14.85 22.13 -4.21
N ALA A 486 16.17 22.27 -4.12
CA ALA A 486 16.87 22.33 -2.84
C ALA A 486 16.44 23.54 -1.99
N LEU A 487 16.18 24.69 -2.61
CA LEU A 487 15.64 25.85 -1.92
C LEU A 487 14.18 25.64 -1.47
N TYR A 488 13.37 24.94 -2.27
CA TYR A 488 12.00 24.60 -1.90
C TYR A 488 11.94 23.62 -0.71
N ASN A 489 12.77 22.57 -0.72
CA ASN A 489 12.90 21.63 0.40
C ASN A 489 13.45 22.34 1.66
N ALA A 490 14.42 23.25 1.50
CA ALA A 490 14.89 24.09 2.60
C ALA A 490 13.77 24.99 3.17
N ASP A 491 12.93 25.58 2.31
CA ASP A 491 11.75 26.34 2.73
C ASP A 491 10.76 25.45 3.51
N ASP A 492 10.57 24.17 3.13
CA ASP A 492 9.72 23.21 3.85
C ASP A 492 10.29 22.87 5.24
N CYS A 493 11.60 22.65 5.36
CA CYS A 493 12.27 22.45 6.64
C CYS A 493 12.15 23.70 7.55
N LEU A 494 12.39 24.89 7.00
CA LEU A 494 12.29 26.16 7.74
C LEU A 494 10.84 26.49 8.14
N SER A 495 9.88 26.19 7.28
CA SER A 495 8.45 26.35 7.55
C SER A 495 8.01 25.41 8.69
N THR A 496 8.47 24.15 8.67
CA THR A 496 8.26 23.17 9.75
C THR A 496 8.84 23.67 11.08
N ARG A 497 10.04 24.26 11.07
CA ARG A 497 10.63 24.93 12.25
C ARG A 497 9.78 26.08 12.76
N SER A 498 9.32 26.95 11.85
CA SER A 498 8.47 28.08 12.20
C SER A 498 7.13 27.62 12.81
N LEU A 499 6.54 26.56 12.25
CA LEU A 499 5.33 25.93 12.77
C LEU A 499 5.54 25.38 14.19
N ARG A 500 6.64 24.65 14.44
CA ARG A 500 7.00 24.15 15.78
C ARG A 500 7.09 25.29 16.79
N ASN A 501 7.77 26.37 16.42
CA ASN A 501 7.94 27.55 17.27
C ASN A 501 6.60 28.23 17.59
N TRP A 502 5.69 28.30 16.62
CA TRP A 502 4.35 28.84 16.86
C TRP A 502 3.54 27.96 17.82
N LEU A 503 3.51 26.64 17.61
CA LEU A 503 2.81 25.73 18.51
C LEU A 503 3.37 25.75 19.95
N GLU A 504 4.69 25.87 20.10
CA GLU A 504 5.32 26.03 21.41
C GLU A 504 4.91 27.36 22.08
N ARG A 505 4.76 28.46 21.32
CA ARG A 505 4.23 29.72 21.86
C ARG A 505 2.80 29.57 22.37
N GLU A 506 1.93 28.87 21.65
CA GLU A 506 0.55 28.59 22.08
C GLU A 506 0.53 27.75 23.37
N ARG A 507 1.38 26.73 23.44
CA ARG A 507 1.56 25.92 24.64
C ARG A 507 1.99 26.76 25.84
N LEU A 508 2.96 27.66 25.67
CA LEU A 508 3.44 28.55 26.74
C LEU A 508 2.35 29.56 27.17
N GLN A 509 1.50 30.04 26.26
CA GLN A 509 0.35 30.90 26.58
C GLN A 509 -0.65 30.19 27.49
N LEU A 510 -0.97 28.91 27.20
CA LEU A 510 -1.84 28.10 28.06
C LEU A 510 -1.24 27.87 29.45
N GLY A 511 0.08 27.64 29.53
CA GLY A 511 0.80 27.55 30.80
C GLY A 511 0.68 28.83 31.64
N LYS A 512 0.78 30.00 31.02
CA LYS A 512 0.55 31.31 31.69
C LYS A 512 -0.90 31.49 32.16
N ALA A 513 -1.85 30.86 31.47
CA ALA A 513 -3.26 30.83 31.88
C ALA A 513 -3.55 29.79 32.99
N GLY A 514 -2.53 29.08 33.50
CA GLY A 514 -2.67 28.10 34.57
C GLY A 514 -3.06 26.69 34.10
N ILE A 515 -3.06 26.43 32.79
CA ILE A 515 -3.34 25.12 32.22
C ILE A 515 -2.02 24.35 32.10
N TYR A 516 -1.86 23.33 32.94
CA TYR A 516 -0.69 22.45 32.86
C TYR A 516 -0.89 21.41 31.76
N LEU A 517 0.09 21.31 30.87
CA LEU A 517 0.16 20.27 29.86
C LEU A 517 1.41 19.44 30.12
N PRO A 518 1.34 18.10 30.20
CA PRO A 518 2.54 17.29 30.26
C PRO A 518 3.37 17.43 28.98
N ARG A 519 4.65 17.10 29.07
CA ARG A 519 5.53 16.86 27.91
C ARG A 519 5.79 15.35 27.79
N PRO A 520 6.14 14.86 26.59
CA PRO A 520 6.60 13.49 26.42
C PRO A 520 7.84 13.20 27.27
N GLU A 521 7.94 11.98 27.80
CA GLU A 521 9.14 11.52 28.48
C GLU A 521 10.24 11.20 27.47
N ILE A 522 11.47 11.61 27.79
CA ILE A 522 12.66 11.28 26.99
C ILE A 522 13.01 9.81 27.22
N SER A 523 13.22 9.08 26.13
CA SER A 523 13.67 7.68 26.14
C SER A 523 14.90 7.52 25.26
N ASP A 524 15.82 6.65 25.66
CA ASP A 524 17.00 6.29 24.85
C ASP A 524 16.68 5.29 23.72
N GLY A 525 15.43 4.79 23.66
CA GLY A 525 14.96 3.83 22.67
C GLY A 525 15.62 2.46 22.76
N ALA A 526 16.30 2.14 23.87
CA ALA A 526 16.93 0.83 24.04
C ALA A 526 15.87 -0.29 24.01
N PRO A 527 16.12 -1.39 23.28
CA PRO A 527 15.23 -2.54 23.36
C PRO A 527 15.28 -3.14 24.78
N PRO A 528 14.21 -3.81 25.24
CA PRO A 528 14.26 -4.59 26.47
C PRO A 528 15.46 -5.56 26.48
N GLU A 529 16.15 -5.71 27.62
CA GLU A 529 17.40 -6.50 27.72
C GLU A 529 17.36 -7.87 27.02
N PRO A 530 16.31 -8.72 27.19
CA PRO A 530 16.28 -10.02 26.53
C PRO A 530 16.22 -9.94 24.99
N ILE A 531 15.60 -8.88 24.47
CA ILE A 531 15.52 -8.63 23.02
C ILE A 531 16.86 -8.13 22.53
N GLY A 532 17.47 -7.16 23.24
CA GLY A 532 18.78 -6.62 22.90
C GLY A 532 19.89 -7.67 22.90
N GLU A 533 19.97 -8.52 23.93
CA GLU A 533 20.93 -9.62 24.00
C GLU A 533 20.77 -10.59 22.82
N ARG A 534 19.53 -10.93 22.47
CA ARG A 534 19.26 -11.83 21.34
C ARG A 534 19.66 -11.21 20.01
N GLN A 535 19.42 -9.91 19.82
CA GLN A 535 19.82 -9.18 18.64
C GLN A 535 21.34 -9.17 18.50
N ALA A 536 22.07 -8.81 19.57
CA ALA A 536 23.53 -8.81 19.59
C ALA A 536 24.13 -10.19 19.28
N GLN A 537 23.58 -11.25 19.87
CA GLN A 537 23.99 -12.64 19.58
C GLN A 537 23.76 -13.01 18.11
N THR A 538 22.64 -12.57 17.54
CA THR A 538 22.28 -12.85 16.15
C THR A 538 23.19 -12.10 15.17
N ALA A 539 23.46 -10.83 15.44
CA ALA A 539 24.38 -10.01 14.65
C ALA A 539 25.81 -10.59 14.68
N ALA A 540 26.34 -10.91 15.86
CA ALA A 540 27.66 -11.52 16.00
C ALA A 540 27.77 -12.86 15.23
N LEU A 541 26.72 -13.68 15.27
CA LEU A 541 26.70 -14.93 14.51
C LEU A 541 26.61 -14.69 13.00
N ALA A 542 25.82 -13.71 12.55
CA ALA A 542 25.72 -13.34 11.15
C ALA A 542 27.07 -12.87 10.61
N GLU A 543 27.81 -12.03 11.33
CA GLU A 543 29.16 -11.58 10.99
C GLU A 543 30.14 -12.75 10.80
N ILE A 544 30.14 -13.71 11.74
CA ILE A 544 30.95 -14.94 11.62
C ILE A 544 30.58 -15.70 10.34
N LEU A 545 29.30 -15.82 10.04
CA LEU A 545 28.83 -16.55 8.87
C LEU A 545 29.22 -15.85 7.56
N VAL A 546 29.27 -14.52 7.50
CA VAL A 546 29.63 -13.76 6.28
C VAL A 546 31.11 -13.39 6.17
N THR A 547 31.92 -13.70 7.18
CA THR A 547 33.36 -13.42 7.17
C THR A 547 34.03 -14.05 5.93
N GLY A 548 34.69 -13.22 5.15
CA GLY A 548 35.43 -13.61 3.93
C GLY A 548 34.58 -13.79 2.67
N ILE A 549 33.27 -13.50 2.72
CA ILE A 549 32.35 -13.69 1.59
C ILE A 549 32.25 -12.42 0.75
N SER A 550 32.32 -12.56 -0.59
CA SER A 550 32.13 -11.45 -1.52
C SER A 550 30.71 -10.85 -1.43
N ALA A 551 30.62 -9.52 -1.49
CA ALA A 551 29.35 -8.82 -1.63
C ALA A 551 28.68 -9.10 -2.99
N ASP A 552 29.45 -9.41 -4.02
CA ASP A 552 28.94 -9.80 -5.34
C ASP A 552 28.47 -11.27 -5.32
N PRO A 553 27.17 -11.56 -5.56
CA PRO A 553 26.63 -12.92 -5.61
C PRO A 553 27.30 -13.82 -6.66
N GLU A 554 27.77 -13.27 -7.79
CA GLU A 554 28.37 -14.05 -8.89
C GLU A 554 29.76 -14.60 -8.54
N LEU A 555 30.42 -13.97 -7.56
CA LEU A 555 31.75 -14.37 -7.09
C LEU A 555 31.71 -15.37 -5.93
N ARG A 556 30.52 -15.77 -5.45
CA ARG A 556 30.37 -16.68 -4.31
C ARG A 556 30.38 -18.13 -4.78
N SER A 557 31.17 -18.97 -4.12
CA SER A 557 31.00 -20.42 -4.16
C SER A 557 29.66 -20.85 -3.54
N ASP A 558 29.22 -22.08 -3.80
CA ASP A 558 27.98 -22.63 -3.22
C ASP A 558 27.98 -22.60 -1.68
N GLU A 559 29.14 -22.84 -1.05
CA GLU A 559 29.28 -22.77 0.40
C GLU A 559 29.15 -21.35 0.94
N GLU A 560 29.75 -20.38 0.25
CA GLU A 560 29.65 -18.97 0.59
C GLU A 560 28.22 -18.45 0.38
N ALA A 561 27.57 -18.83 -0.72
CA ALA A 561 26.17 -18.50 -0.96
C ALA A 561 25.25 -19.08 0.13
N ALA A 562 25.49 -20.32 0.56
CA ALA A 562 24.73 -20.96 1.63
C ALA A 562 24.94 -20.28 3.00
N ARG A 563 26.19 -19.93 3.34
CA ARG A 563 26.52 -19.19 4.57
C ARG A 563 25.90 -17.79 4.57
N TRP A 564 25.98 -17.08 3.44
CA TRP A 564 25.39 -15.76 3.26
C TRP A 564 23.86 -15.80 3.41
N LEU A 565 23.20 -16.79 2.81
CA LEU A 565 21.75 -16.98 2.97
C LEU A 565 21.39 -17.28 4.42
N LEU A 566 22.12 -18.19 5.07
CA LEU A 566 21.86 -18.55 6.46
C LEU A 566 22.00 -17.34 7.39
N ALA A 567 23.03 -16.51 7.21
CA ALA A 567 23.21 -15.27 7.97
C ALA A 567 21.98 -14.34 7.86
N ASN A 568 21.46 -14.17 6.64
CA ASN A 568 20.27 -13.35 6.39
C ASN A 568 18.97 -13.98 6.92
N LEU A 569 18.89 -15.30 7.00
CA LEU A 569 17.74 -16.01 7.57
C LEU A 569 17.65 -15.88 9.09
N LEU A 570 18.78 -15.69 9.79
CA LEU A 570 18.79 -15.62 11.26
C LEU A 570 17.84 -14.56 11.83
N ASP A 571 17.73 -13.41 11.16
CA ASP A 571 16.89 -12.30 11.59
C ASP A 571 15.63 -12.10 10.73
N TRP A 572 15.39 -12.99 9.75
CA TRP A 572 14.28 -12.87 8.79
C TRP A 572 12.91 -12.73 9.48
N HIS A 573 12.61 -13.58 10.46
CA HIS A 573 11.34 -13.53 11.18
C HIS A 573 11.11 -12.22 11.92
N ARG A 574 12.17 -11.60 12.46
CA ARG A 574 12.07 -10.32 13.16
C ARG A 574 11.77 -9.22 12.15
N ARG A 575 12.51 -9.18 11.04
CA ARG A 575 12.35 -8.20 9.97
C ARG A 575 10.96 -8.24 9.35
N GLU A 576 10.47 -9.43 9.05
CA GLU A 576 9.13 -9.63 8.50
C GLU A 576 8.03 -9.14 9.46
N ASN A 577 8.21 -9.38 10.77
CA ASN A 577 7.25 -8.96 11.78
C ASN A 577 7.24 -7.44 12.07
N LYS A 578 8.25 -6.66 11.59
CA LYS A 578 8.32 -5.21 11.86
C LYS A 578 7.10 -4.46 11.33
N ALA A 579 6.62 -4.80 10.14
CA ALA A 579 5.47 -4.14 9.53
C ALA A 579 4.21 -4.27 10.41
N ALA A 580 3.95 -5.48 10.92
CA ALA A 580 2.83 -5.72 11.83
C ALA A 580 2.98 -4.95 13.16
N TRP A 581 4.19 -4.88 13.71
CA TRP A 581 4.45 -4.08 14.91
C TRP A 581 4.30 -2.58 14.68
N TRP A 582 4.76 -2.05 13.55
CA TRP A 582 4.58 -0.65 13.21
C TRP A 582 3.10 -0.29 13.08
N ASP A 583 2.30 -1.14 12.45
CA ASP A 583 0.86 -0.92 12.34
C ASP A 583 0.17 -1.03 13.70
N TYR A 584 0.57 -1.99 14.54
CA TYR A 584 0.09 -2.11 15.92
C TYR A 584 0.30 -0.81 16.73
N PHE A 585 1.51 -0.26 16.71
CA PHE A 585 1.80 0.99 17.43
C PHE A 585 1.07 2.19 16.81
N ARG A 586 1.00 2.27 15.48
CA ARG A 586 0.22 3.30 14.77
C ARG A 586 -1.23 3.30 15.22
N LEU A 587 -1.90 2.14 15.16
CA LEU A 587 -3.31 1.98 15.56
C LEU A 587 -3.50 2.27 17.06
N SER A 588 -2.51 1.93 17.89
CA SER A 588 -2.54 2.24 19.33
C SER A 588 -2.46 3.74 19.64
N ASP A 589 -1.82 4.53 18.78
CA ASP A 589 -1.64 5.98 18.96
C ASP A 589 -2.79 6.80 18.34
N LEU A 590 -3.68 6.16 17.58
CA LEU A 590 -4.89 6.78 17.05
C LEU A 590 -5.92 7.01 18.15
N THR A 591 -6.66 8.11 18.00
CA THR A 591 -7.80 8.43 18.86
C THR A 591 -9.03 7.62 18.47
N ASP A 592 -10.00 7.53 19.39
CA ASP A 592 -11.32 6.96 19.13
C ASP A 592 -12.06 7.65 17.96
N GLU A 593 -11.64 8.87 17.58
CA GLU A 593 -12.24 9.65 16.51
C GLU A 593 -11.63 9.35 15.14
N GLU A 594 -10.38 8.87 15.10
CA GLU A 594 -9.65 8.51 13.87
C GLU A 594 -9.81 7.02 13.55
N LEU A 595 -9.93 6.16 14.57
CA LEU A 595 -10.14 4.72 14.40
C LEU A 595 -11.36 4.31 13.54
N PRO A 596 -12.47 5.05 13.42
CA PRO A 596 -13.56 4.70 12.51
C PRO A 596 -13.17 4.66 11.02
N ASP A 597 -12.09 5.35 10.63
CA ASP A 597 -11.60 5.37 9.26
C ASP A 597 -10.64 4.19 8.97
N GLU A 598 -10.25 3.43 9.99
CA GLU A 598 -9.37 2.28 9.90
C GLU A 598 -10.18 0.98 9.81
N ARG A 599 -10.03 0.24 8.70
CA ARG A 599 -10.76 -1.03 8.51
C ARG A 599 -10.42 -2.08 9.57
N SER A 600 -9.19 -2.06 10.08
CA SER A 600 -8.71 -2.94 11.14
C SER A 600 -9.21 -2.57 12.52
N ALA A 601 -10.13 -1.59 12.64
CA ALA A 601 -10.63 -1.11 13.92
C ALA A 601 -12.17 -1.01 13.96
N LEU A 602 -12.67 -0.81 15.19
CA LEU A 602 -14.04 -0.40 15.49
C LEU A 602 -14.00 0.62 16.62
N ALA A 603 -14.65 1.76 16.43
CA ALA A 603 -14.81 2.77 17.47
C ALA A 603 -16.28 3.13 17.72
N GLY A 604 -16.53 3.81 18.85
CA GLY A 604 -17.88 4.11 19.32
C GLY A 604 -18.59 2.89 19.93
N LEU A 605 -17.82 1.96 20.51
CA LEU A 605 -18.35 0.79 21.19
C LEU A 605 -19.18 1.19 22.42
N GLN A 606 -20.37 0.62 22.53
CA GLN A 606 -21.23 0.75 23.70
C GLN A 606 -21.50 -0.64 24.27
N PHE A 607 -21.17 -0.85 25.53
CA PHE A 607 -21.43 -2.12 26.21
C PHE A 607 -22.95 -2.36 26.34
N VAL A 608 -23.40 -3.53 25.88
CA VAL A 608 -24.80 -3.95 25.94
C VAL A 608 -25.05 -4.88 27.13
N GLY A 609 -24.16 -5.85 27.32
CA GLY A 609 -24.33 -6.86 28.37
C GLY A 609 -23.44 -8.09 28.15
N ARG A 610 -23.41 -8.95 29.17
CA ARG A 610 -22.65 -10.20 29.16
C ARG A 610 -23.49 -11.31 28.51
N VAL A 611 -22.97 -11.92 27.45
CA VAL A 611 -23.68 -12.94 26.64
C VAL A 611 -23.38 -14.35 27.15
N ASP A 612 -22.14 -14.58 27.59
CA ASP A 612 -21.73 -15.83 28.20
C ASP A 612 -20.82 -15.55 29.40
N ALA A 613 -21.18 -16.10 30.56
CA ALA A 613 -20.30 -16.18 31.71
C ALA A 613 -19.52 -17.50 31.63
N GLY A 614 -18.61 -17.59 30.66
CA GLY A 614 -17.73 -18.74 30.53
C GLY A 614 -17.06 -19.04 31.88
N LYS A 615 -16.78 -20.32 32.20
CA LYS A 615 -16.34 -20.77 33.54
C LYS A 615 -15.10 -20.05 34.14
N LYS A 616 -14.38 -19.21 33.38
CA LYS A 616 -13.19 -18.48 33.85
C LYS A 616 -13.06 -17.03 33.33
N VAL A 617 -13.61 -16.69 32.17
CA VAL A 617 -13.57 -15.34 31.60
C VAL A 617 -14.88 -15.06 30.85
N PRO A 618 -15.42 -13.83 30.96
CA PRO A 618 -16.71 -13.49 30.35
C PRO A 618 -16.60 -13.23 28.85
N THR A 619 -17.74 -13.31 28.17
CA THR A 619 -17.96 -12.79 26.82
C THR A 619 -18.96 -11.66 26.89
N ASP A 620 -18.53 -10.48 26.47
CA ASP A 620 -19.30 -9.24 26.55
C ASP A 620 -19.71 -8.78 25.15
N ARG A 621 -20.95 -8.31 25.00
CA ARG A 621 -21.50 -7.74 23.76
C ARG A 621 -21.43 -6.23 23.76
N TYR A 622 -21.06 -5.69 22.61
CA TYR A 622 -21.00 -4.26 22.34
C TYR A 622 -21.80 -3.95 21.07
N THR A 623 -22.36 -2.73 20.99
CA THR A 623 -22.88 -2.15 19.74
C THR A 623 -21.92 -1.10 19.20
N PHE A 624 -21.94 -0.87 17.88
CA PHE A 624 -21.11 0.14 17.22
C PHE A 624 -21.90 0.96 16.17
N PRO A 625 -21.45 2.19 15.83
CA PRO A 625 -22.02 2.97 14.73
C PRO A 625 -21.69 2.34 13.36
N ASN A 626 -22.44 2.70 12.32
CA ASN A 626 -22.18 2.19 10.97
C ASN A 626 -20.80 2.65 10.47
N GLN A 627 -19.88 1.70 10.25
CA GLN A 627 -18.52 1.92 9.79
C GLN A 627 -18.01 0.68 9.02
N GLU A 628 -17.02 0.84 8.14
CA GLU A 628 -16.39 -0.31 7.46
C GLU A 628 -15.43 -1.01 8.43
N THR A 629 -15.46 -2.34 8.48
CA THR A 629 -14.51 -3.11 9.30
C THR A 629 -14.17 -4.47 8.67
N ASP A 630 -12.92 -4.87 8.81
CA ASP A 630 -12.42 -6.18 8.40
C ASP A 630 -12.35 -7.20 9.55
N LEU A 631 -12.70 -6.81 10.79
CA LEU A 631 -12.76 -7.69 11.94
C LEU A 631 -13.68 -8.89 11.69
N ARG A 632 -13.22 -10.08 12.07
CA ARG A 632 -13.92 -11.36 11.98
C ARG A 632 -13.85 -12.11 13.31
N ALA A 633 -14.62 -13.19 13.40
CA ALA A 633 -14.45 -14.13 14.50
C ALA A 633 -13.02 -14.69 14.52
N GLU A 634 -12.51 -15.03 15.71
CA GLU A 634 -11.15 -15.47 16.02
C GLU A 634 -10.08 -14.36 16.03
N ASP A 635 -10.41 -13.14 15.62
CA ASP A 635 -9.47 -12.02 15.70
C ASP A 635 -9.18 -11.64 17.15
N THR A 636 -7.90 -11.45 17.47
CA THR A 636 -7.48 -10.81 18.71
C THR A 636 -7.65 -9.30 18.59
N VAL A 637 -8.19 -8.66 19.61
CA VAL A 637 -8.42 -7.21 19.64
C VAL A 637 -7.77 -6.53 20.83
N CYS A 638 -7.24 -5.33 20.59
CA CYS A 638 -6.55 -4.47 21.54
C CYS A 638 -7.21 -3.10 21.66
N HIS A 639 -6.93 -2.39 22.75
CA HIS A 639 -7.32 -0.99 22.98
C HIS A 639 -6.16 -0.28 23.68
N LYS A 640 -5.71 0.84 23.12
CA LYS A 640 -4.53 1.60 23.61
C LYS A 640 -3.32 0.72 23.93
N GLY A 641 -3.03 -0.23 23.03
CA GLY A 641 -1.88 -1.12 23.16
C GLY A 641 -2.05 -2.27 24.17
N GLU A 642 -3.23 -2.42 24.77
CA GLU A 642 -3.54 -3.51 25.71
C GLU A 642 -4.51 -4.52 25.10
N LYS A 643 -4.23 -5.82 25.28
CA LYS A 643 -5.08 -6.90 24.77
C LYS A 643 -6.42 -6.96 25.51
N ILE A 644 -7.51 -6.73 24.77
CA ILE A 644 -8.88 -6.75 25.31
C ILE A 644 -9.49 -8.15 25.26
N GLY A 645 -9.25 -8.91 24.20
CA GLY A 645 -9.88 -10.23 24.07
C GLY A 645 -9.79 -10.80 22.66
N GLU A 646 -10.69 -11.75 22.40
CA GLU A 646 -10.86 -12.43 21.12
C GLU A 646 -12.32 -12.26 20.66
N VAL A 647 -12.51 -11.92 19.39
CA VAL A 647 -13.84 -11.79 18.79
C VAL A 647 -14.44 -13.18 18.59
N ILE A 648 -15.61 -13.42 19.19
CA ILE A 648 -16.33 -14.70 19.03
C ILE A 648 -17.38 -14.60 17.95
N ALA A 649 -18.03 -13.44 17.83
CA ALA A 649 -19.03 -13.18 16.82
C ALA A 649 -19.08 -11.68 16.49
N ILE A 650 -19.40 -11.38 15.23
CA ILE A 650 -19.67 -10.02 14.76
C ILE A 650 -20.85 -10.07 13.78
N ASP A 651 -21.80 -9.15 13.95
CA ASP A 651 -22.95 -8.98 13.05
C ASP A 651 -22.96 -7.52 12.58
N ILE A 652 -22.60 -7.32 11.30
CA ILE A 652 -22.51 -6.00 10.68
C ILE A 652 -23.90 -5.36 10.50
N ALA A 653 -24.93 -6.16 10.23
CA ALA A 653 -26.29 -5.65 10.01
C ALA A 653 -26.94 -5.22 11.34
N ALA A 654 -26.79 -6.04 12.38
CA ALA A 654 -27.25 -5.70 13.74
C ALA A 654 -26.34 -4.68 14.43
N ARG A 655 -25.11 -4.49 13.92
CA ARG A 655 -24.04 -3.65 14.49
C ARG A 655 -23.66 -4.08 15.91
N THR A 656 -23.42 -5.38 16.08
CA THR A 656 -23.03 -5.97 17.36
C THR A 656 -21.75 -6.79 17.24
N ILE A 657 -20.93 -6.77 18.29
CA ILE A 657 -19.71 -7.58 18.39
C ILE A 657 -19.62 -8.20 19.79
N ASP A 658 -19.27 -9.50 19.83
CA ASP A 658 -19.11 -10.28 21.05
C ASP A 658 -17.62 -10.58 21.26
N ILE A 659 -17.09 -10.12 22.38
CA ILE A 659 -15.66 -10.23 22.70
C ILE A 659 -15.50 -11.09 23.95
N LYS A 660 -14.83 -12.22 23.79
CA LYS A 660 -14.37 -13.04 24.91
C LYS A 660 -13.18 -12.36 25.55
N LYS A 661 -13.37 -11.90 26.78
CA LYS A 661 -12.41 -11.08 27.51
C LYS A 661 -11.22 -11.92 27.99
N THR A 662 -10.13 -11.24 28.31
CA THR A 662 -9.04 -11.84 29.09
C THR A 662 -9.36 -11.73 30.58
N LYS A 663 -8.56 -12.39 31.43
CA LYS A 663 -8.68 -12.22 32.89
C LYS A 663 -8.45 -10.77 33.33
N LYS A 664 -7.51 -10.05 32.68
CA LYS A 664 -7.17 -8.67 33.03
C LYS A 664 -8.23 -7.67 32.56
N SER A 665 -8.83 -7.94 31.41
CA SER A 665 -9.81 -7.06 30.76
C SER A 665 -11.27 -7.43 31.07
N ALA A 666 -11.51 -8.37 31.99
CA ALA A 666 -12.85 -8.93 32.25
C ALA A 666 -13.92 -7.87 32.55
N GLU A 667 -13.53 -6.78 33.21
CA GLU A 667 -14.42 -5.66 33.59
C GLU A 667 -14.06 -4.35 32.85
N VAL A 668 -13.20 -4.42 31.83
CA VAL A 668 -12.81 -3.26 31.01
C VAL A 668 -13.74 -3.18 29.81
N HIS A 669 -14.46 -2.08 29.66
CA HIS A 669 -15.35 -1.83 28.52
C HIS A 669 -14.78 -0.72 27.64
N PRO A 670 -13.99 -1.06 26.61
CA PRO A 670 -13.37 -0.04 25.77
C PRO A 670 -14.39 0.61 24.86
N THR A 671 -14.15 1.87 24.52
CA THR A 671 -14.91 2.67 23.55
C THR A 671 -14.45 2.44 22.11
N SER A 672 -13.27 1.84 21.93
CA SER A 672 -12.70 1.48 20.64
C SER A 672 -11.82 0.24 20.75
N ILE A 673 -11.65 -0.49 19.65
CA ILE A 673 -10.73 -1.62 19.55
C ILE A 673 -10.10 -1.64 18.16
N PHE A 674 -8.93 -2.25 18.06
CA PHE A 674 -8.29 -2.58 16.79
C PHE A 674 -7.76 -4.01 16.80
N LYS A 675 -7.62 -4.58 15.61
CA LYS A 675 -7.12 -5.93 15.38
C LYS A 675 -5.64 -6.01 15.69
N ASP A 676 -5.25 -7.01 16.47
CA ASP A 676 -3.85 -7.35 16.67
C ASP A 676 -3.38 -8.23 15.51
N GLU A 677 -2.67 -7.62 14.56
CA GLU A 677 -2.06 -8.33 13.43
C GLU A 677 -0.60 -8.74 13.69
N THR A 678 -0.11 -8.58 14.93
CA THR A 678 1.22 -9.11 15.28
C THR A 678 1.18 -10.62 15.09
N GLY A 679 1.92 -11.10 14.08
CA GLY A 679 1.84 -12.47 13.59
C GLY A 679 2.09 -13.54 14.66
N PRO A 680 1.91 -14.83 14.31
CA PRO A 680 2.11 -15.90 15.27
C PRO A 680 3.51 -15.87 15.87
N ARG A 681 3.67 -16.41 17.08
CA ARG A 681 4.99 -16.50 17.72
C ARG A 681 5.94 -17.34 16.88
N THR A 682 6.97 -16.71 16.32
CA THR A 682 7.99 -17.34 15.46
C THR A 682 9.27 -17.73 16.21
N SER A 683 9.31 -17.58 17.54
CA SER A 683 10.53 -17.80 18.35
C SER A 683 11.14 -19.19 18.15
N ALA A 684 10.32 -20.25 18.09
CA ALA A 684 10.81 -21.60 17.87
C ALA A 684 11.49 -21.79 16.51
N LEU A 685 11.03 -21.09 15.46
CA LEU A 685 11.61 -21.11 14.13
C LEU A 685 12.94 -20.32 14.12
N ALA A 686 12.93 -19.11 14.71
CA ALA A 686 14.15 -18.30 14.86
C ALA A 686 15.23 -19.04 15.67
N ASP A 687 14.86 -19.73 16.74
CA ASP A 687 15.78 -20.56 17.54
C ASP A 687 16.34 -21.75 16.76
N ALA A 688 15.56 -22.35 15.86
CA ALA A 688 16.05 -23.42 14.99
C ALA A 688 17.12 -22.92 14.02
N LEU A 689 16.89 -21.75 13.41
CA LEU A 689 17.88 -21.09 12.53
C LEU A 689 19.12 -20.69 13.31
N PHE A 690 18.97 -20.13 14.51
CA PHE A 690 20.11 -19.77 15.37
C PHE A 690 20.96 -20.98 15.76
N ARG A 691 20.33 -22.12 16.12
CA ARG A 691 21.06 -23.37 16.39
C ARG A 691 21.83 -23.86 15.15
N LEU A 692 21.20 -23.81 13.97
CA LEU A 692 21.85 -24.18 12.70
C LEU A 692 23.03 -23.27 12.39
N GLY A 693 22.84 -21.95 12.47
CA GLY A 693 23.88 -20.94 12.26
C GLY A 693 25.05 -21.13 13.21
N THR A 694 24.79 -21.34 14.50
CA THR A 694 25.82 -21.58 15.52
C THR A 694 26.65 -22.82 15.18
N TRP A 695 26.00 -23.89 14.72
CA TRP A 695 26.69 -25.10 14.31
C TRP A 695 27.56 -24.86 13.07
N VAL A 696 27.01 -24.18 12.04
CA VAL A 696 27.73 -23.87 10.80
C VAL A 696 28.91 -22.94 11.05
N GLY A 697 28.75 -21.89 11.86
CA GLY A 697 29.83 -20.96 12.18
C GLY A 697 31.01 -21.62 12.91
N ARG A 698 30.77 -22.71 13.64
CA ARG A 698 31.83 -23.46 14.35
C ARG A 698 32.50 -24.54 13.51
N ASN A 699 31.76 -25.18 12.60
CA ASN A 699 32.21 -26.41 11.93
C ASN A 699 32.38 -26.25 10.42
N GLY A 700 31.84 -25.19 9.80
CA GLY A 700 31.70 -25.06 8.36
C GLY A 700 30.39 -25.65 7.84
N VAL A 701 29.88 -25.11 6.72
CA VAL A 701 28.55 -25.49 6.20
C VAL A 701 28.51 -26.92 5.68
N ASP A 702 29.63 -27.45 5.18
CA ASP A 702 29.70 -28.80 4.61
C ASP A 702 30.30 -29.88 5.53
N ALA A 703 30.73 -29.54 6.75
CA ALA A 703 31.35 -30.51 7.65
C ALA A 703 30.42 -31.70 8.01
N PRO A 704 30.95 -32.89 8.34
CA PRO A 704 30.11 -33.97 8.86
C PRO A 704 29.49 -33.57 10.20
N GLY A 705 28.26 -34.04 10.46
CA GLY A 705 27.60 -33.85 11.76
C GLY A 705 26.15 -33.40 11.68
N LEU A 706 25.69 -32.70 12.73
CA LEU A 706 24.28 -32.41 12.97
C LEU A 706 23.63 -31.55 11.86
N HIS A 707 22.30 -31.58 11.85
CA HIS A 707 21.46 -30.77 10.95
C HIS A 707 21.74 -30.96 9.46
N ARG A 708 22.21 -32.15 9.06
CA ARG A 708 22.69 -32.42 7.71
C ARG A 708 21.65 -32.12 6.61
N ALA A 709 20.40 -32.54 6.79
CA ALA A 709 19.30 -32.23 5.87
C ALA A 709 19.17 -30.73 5.56
N ALA A 710 19.20 -29.88 6.59
CA ALA A 710 19.05 -28.45 6.43
C ALA A 710 20.26 -27.82 5.71
N ARG A 711 21.47 -28.32 5.97
CA ARG A 711 22.70 -27.84 5.33
C ARG A 711 22.79 -28.27 3.87
N ASP A 712 22.44 -29.51 3.56
CA ASP A 712 22.36 -29.95 2.16
C ASP A 712 21.28 -29.17 1.39
N PHE A 713 20.17 -28.80 2.05
CA PHE A 713 19.15 -27.94 1.45
C PHE A 713 19.68 -26.53 1.15
N LEU A 714 20.41 -25.92 2.08
CA LEU A 714 21.06 -24.61 1.85
C LEU A 714 22.08 -24.67 0.71
N LEU A 715 22.83 -25.77 0.60
CA LEU A 715 23.79 -26.04 -0.47
C LEU A 715 23.12 -26.50 -1.78
N ARG A 716 21.79 -26.55 -1.84
CA ARG A 716 21.01 -26.99 -3.02
C ARG A 716 21.39 -28.39 -3.52
N ARG A 717 21.78 -29.28 -2.61
CA ARG A 717 22.18 -30.65 -2.95
C ARG A 717 20.99 -31.56 -3.13
N SER A 718 21.15 -32.55 -4.00
CA SER A 718 20.19 -33.65 -4.13
C SER A 718 19.95 -34.34 -2.78
N PRO A 719 18.73 -34.84 -2.51
CA PRO A 719 18.44 -35.57 -1.29
C PRO A 719 19.40 -36.75 -1.11
N ARG A 720 19.87 -36.97 0.12
CA ARG A 720 20.68 -38.16 0.43
C ARG A 720 19.77 -39.36 0.50
N LEU A 721 20.09 -40.34 -0.33
CA LEU A 721 19.36 -41.60 -0.39
C LEU A 721 20.25 -42.71 0.19
N ALA A 722 19.66 -43.57 1.01
CA ALA A 722 20.34 -44.70 1.66
C ALA A 722 20.92 -45.71 0.66
N ASP A 723 20.43 -45.70 -0.59
CA ASP A 723 20.93 -46.52 -1.69
C ASP A 723 22.09 -45.87 -2.47
N GLY A 724 22.51 -44.65 -2.09
CA GLY A 724 23.58 -43.89 -2.74
C GLY A 724 23.21 -43.28 -4.09
N SER A 725 21.96 -43.43 -4.55
CA SER A 725 21.52 -42.85 -5.82
C SER A 725 21.32 -41.33 -5.71
N SER A 726 21.55 -40.62 -6.82
CA SER A 726 21.26 -39.18 -6.96
C SER A 726 20.02 -38.91 -7.81
N THR A 727 19.42 -39.96 -8.39
CA THR A 727 18.28 -39.86 -9.29
C THR A 727 16.98 -39.68 -8.51
N VAL A 728 16.41 -38.48 -8.60
CA VAL A 728 15.13 -38.13 -7.96
C VAL A 728 13.98 -38.84 -8.69
N VAL A 729 13.82 -38.63 -10.00
CA VAL A 729 12.77 -39.29 -10.82
C VAL A 729 13.43 -40.17 -11.88
N ARG A 730 13.00 -41.44 -11.99
CA ARG A 730 13.48 -42.37 -13.03
C ARG A 730 12.69 -42.17 -14.32
N ALA A 731 13.28 -42.54 -15.47
CA ALA A 731 12.73 -42.25 -16.81
C ALA A 731 11.30 -42.78 -17.06
N ASP A 732 10.86 -43.83 -16.35
CA ASP A 732 9.53 -44.45 -16.48
C ASP A 732 8.71 -44.40 -15.17
N GLU A 733 9.08 -43.52 -14.23
CA GLU A 733 8.45 -43.42 -12.92
C GLU A 733 7.56 -42.18 -12.84
N SER A 734 6.32 -42.35 -12.39
CA SER A 734 5.43 -41.22 -12.11
C SER A 734 5.91 -40.43 -10.90
N ASP A 735 5.61 -39.13 -10.83
CA ASP A 735 5.96 -38.27 -9.68
C ASP A 735 5.51 -38.85 -8.33
N LEU A 736 4.31 -39.46 -8.31
CA LEU A 736 3.80 -40.14 -7.11
C LEU A 736 4.67 -41.34 -6.73
N ASN A 737 5.03 -42.19 -7.69
CA ASN A 737 5.86 -43.36 -7.43
C ASN A 737 7.28 -42.94 -7.00
N ALA A 738 7.83 -41.90 -7.61
CA ALA A 738 9.10 -41.30 -7.20
C ALA A 738 9.02 -40.79 -5.76
N ALA A 739 7.97 -40.04 -5.40
CA ALA A 739 7.79 -39.52 -4.05
C ALA A 739 7.65 -40.65 -3.00
N LEU A 740 6.88 -41.71 -3.30
CA LEU A 740 6.74 -42.89 -2.45
C LEU A 740 8.06 -43.63 -2.27
N ARG A 741 8.81 -43.87 -3.36
CA ARG A 741 10.12 -44.51 -3.33
C ARG A 741 11.12 -43.68 -2.52
N LEU A 742 11.31 -42.42 -2.91
CA LEU A 742 12.28 -41.51 -2.30
C LEU A 742 12.01 -41.31 -0.82
N GLY A 743 10.74 -41.14 -0.43
CA GLY A 743 10.37 -40.95 0.97
C GLY A 743 10.89 -42.05 1.90
N THR A 744 11.05 -43.27 1.39
CA THR A 744 11.54 -44.43 2.16
C THR A 744 13.06 -44.60 2.12
N LEU A 745 13.71 -43.90 1.19
CA LEU A 745 15.16 -43.93 0.99
C LEU A 745 15.87 -42.73 1.61
N LEU A 746 15.15 -41.68 2.05
CA LEU A 746 15.76 -40.50 2.66
C LEU A 746 16.61 -40.88 3.88
N ASP A 747 17.91 -40.59 3.80
CA ASP A 747 18.85 -40.77 4.90
C ASP A 747 19.16 -39.42 5.53
N HIS A 748 18.50 -39.12 6.66
CA HIS A 748 18.61 -37.85 7.37
C HIS A 748 18.57 -36.63 6.43
N SER A 749 17.64 -36.65 5.47
CA SER A 749 17.56 -35.71 4.35
C SER A 749 16.15 -35.14 4.16
N VAL A 750 15.97 -34.29 3.16
CA VAL A 750 14.73 -33.60 2.83
C VAL A 750 14.42 -33.80 1.35
N LEU A 751 13.14 -33.99 1.04
CA LEU A 751 12.61 -34.02 -0.33
C LEU A 751 11.67 -32.83 -0.54
N PRO A 752 12.13 -31.73 -1.16
CA PRO A 752 11.27 -30.61 -1.51
C PRO A 752 10.33 -31.00 -2.66
N ILE A 753 9.02 -30.87 -2.46
CA ILE A 753 8.01 -31.09 -3.50
C ILE A 753 7.28 -29.76 -3.75
N GLN A 754 7.52 -29.15 -4.91
CA GLN A 754 6.92 -27.88 -5.30
C GLN A 754 5.99 -28.07 -6.50
N GLY A 755 4.89 -27.34 -6.53
CA GLY A 755 3.98 -27.28 -7.67
C GLY A 755 2.91 -26.20 -7.47
N PRO A 756 2.26 -25.71 -8.54
CA PRO A 756 1.20 -24.71 -8.42
C PRO A 756 0.01 -25.22 -7.59
N PRO A 757 -0.89 -24.34 -7.12
CA PRO A 757 -2.16 -24.76 -6.54
C PRO A 757 -2.89 -25.75 -7.45
N GLY A 758 -3.46 -26.82 -6.88
CA GLY A 758 -4.15 -27.87 -7.65
C GLY A 758 -3.26 -28.97 -8.25
N ALA A 759 -1.93 -28.86 -8.19
CA ALA A 759 -1.00 -29.88 -8.74
C ALA A 759 -0.92 -31.22 -7.95
N GLY A 760 -1.93 -31.55 -7.15
CA GLY A 760 -1.97 -32.84 -6.44
C GLY A 760 -1.04 -32.97 -5.22
N LYS A 761 -0.42 -31.89 -4.71
CA LYS A 761 0.49 -31.96 -3.54
C LYS A 761 -0.14 -32.64 -2.31
N THR A 762 -1.39 -32.30 -1.98
CA THR A 762 -2.13 -32.92 -0.87
C THR A 762 -2.37 -34.41 -1.11
N PHE A 763 -2.75 -34.76 -2.35
CA PHE A 763 -2.99 -36.12 -2.80
C PHE A 763 -1.73 -36.99 -2.70
N THR A 764 -0.57 -36.46 -3.14
CA THR A 764 0.74 -37.12 -3.05
C THR A 764 1.17 -37.26 -1.59
N GLY A 765 1.09 -36.17 -0.82
CA GLY A 765 1.46 -36.16 0.60
C GLY A 765 0.65 -37.18 1.42
N ALA A 766 -0.66 -37.26 1.21
CA ALA A 766 -1.52 -38.22 1.89
C ALA A 766 -1.12 -39.69 1.64
N ARG A 767 -0.77 -40.03 0.39
CA ARG A 767 -0.32 -41.37 0.01
C ARG A 767 1.06 -41.70 0.56
N MET A 768 1.97 -40.73 0.59
CA MET A 768 3.27 -40.88 1.26
C MET A 768 3.08 -41.17 2.77
N ILE A 769 2.19 -40.44 3.44
CA ILE A 769 1.89 -40.67 4.86
C ILE A 769 1.36 -42.09 5.08
N CYS A 770 0.40 -42.54 4.26
CA CYS A 770 -0.13 -43.90 4.36
C CYS A 770 0.95 -44.97 4.16
N ASP A 771 1.88 -44.77 3.21
CA ASP A 771 2.99 -45.69 2.99
C ASP A 771 3.97 -45.72 4.18
N PHE A 772 4.30 -44.57 4.75
CA PHE A 772 5.13 -44.48 5.95
C PHE A 772 4.50 -45.18 7.16
N VAL A 773 3.19 -44.98 7.37
CA VAL A 773 2.46 -45.63 8.47
C VAL A 773 2.40 -47.15 8.25
N ARG A 774 2.14 -47.63 7.03
CA ARG A 774 2.21 -49.07 6.71
C ARG A 774 3.57 -49.69 7.06
N ARG A 775 4.65 -48.91 6.98
CA ARG A 775 6.01 -49.33 7.35
C ARG A 775 6.35 -49.09 8.82
N GLY A 776 5.35 -48.80 9.66
CA GLY A 776 5.51 -48.61 11.11
C GLY A 776 6.16 -47.27 11.51
N LYS A 777 6.21 -46.29 10.61
CA LYS A 777 6.77 -44.96 10.93
C LYS A 777 5.71 -44.09 11.61
N LYS A 778 6.18 -43.21 12.50
CA LYS A 778 5.38 -42.10 13.04
C LYS A 778 5.61 -40.87 12.17
N VAL A 779 4.54 -40.21 11.75
CA VAL A 779 4.62 -39.04 10.87
C VAL A 779 4.17 -37.79 11.63
N GLY A 780 5.03 -36.79 11.67
CA GLY A 780 4.69 -35.44 12.15
C GLY A 780 4.26 -34.56 10.98
N ILE A 781 3.16 -33.84 11.14
CA ILE A 781 2.66 -32.88 10.16
C ILE A 781 2.72 -31.48 10.78
N THR A 782 3.29 -30.53 10.04
CA THR A 782 3.33 -29.12 10.41
C THR A 782 2.91 -28.26 9.22
N ALA A 783 2.21 -27.15 9.48
CA ALA A 783 1.82 -26.17 8.47
C ALA A 783 1.53 -24.81 9.14
N ASN A 784 1.32 -23.78 8.32
CA ASN A 784 1.06 -22.42 8.79
C ASN A 784 -0.33 -22.22 9.42
N SER A 785 -1.25 -23.18 9.31
CA SER A 785 -2.55 -23.12 9.98
C SER A 785 -3.14 -24.50 10.26
N HIS A 786 -3.97 -24.57 11.30
CA HIS A 786 -4.73 -25.79 11.64
C HIS A 786 -5.64 -26.25 10.49
N LYS A 787 -6.21 -25.32 9.71
CA LYS A 787 -7.04 -25.65 8.55
C LYS A 787 -6.26 -26.42 7.49
N VAL A 788 -5.00 -26.06 7.24
CA VAL A 788 -4.13 -26.79 6.28
C VAL A 788 -3.78 -28.18 6.81
N ILE A 789 -3.46 -28.30 8.10
CA ILE A 789 -3.19 -29.61 8.74
C ILE A 789 -4.43 -30.51 8.64
N ARG A 790 -5.61 -29.99 9.00
CA ARG A 790 -6.88 -30.70 8.94
C ARG A 790 -7.18 -31.20 7.53
N ASN A 791 -7.03 -30.32 6.53
CA ASN A 791 -7.24 -30.66 5.13
C ASN A 791 -6.34 -31.82 4.66
N LEU A 792 -5.06 -31.83 5.07
CA LEU A 792 -4.18 -32.96 4.76
C LEU A 792 -4.58 -34.23 5.52
N LEU A 793 -4.96 -34.13 6.80
CA LEU A 793 -5.42 -35.27 7.58
C LEU A 793 -6.71 -35.90 7.01
N ASP A 794 -7.64 -35.09 6.53
CA ASP A 794 -8.85 -35.57 5.85
C ASP A 794 -8.50 -36.37 4.58
N GLU A 795 -7.57 -35.86 3.77
CA GLU A 795 -7.09 -36.58 2.59
C GLU A 795 -6.33 -37.86 2.97
N VAL A 796 -5.56 -37.86 4.05
CA VAL A 796 -4.90 -39.08 4.59
C VAL A 796 -5.94 -40.12 4.97
N LEU A 797 -7.03 -39.75 5.65
CA LEU A 797 -8.11 -40.67 6.02
C LEU A 797 -8.82 -41.22 4.77
N ALA A 798 -9.00 -40.42 3.73
CA ALA A 798 -9.53 -40.88 2.45
C ALA A 798 -8.60 -41.90 1.77
N ALA A 799 -7.31 -41.57 1.66
CA ALA A 799 -6.29 -42.44 1.07
C ALA A 799 -6.09 -43.75 1.88
N ALA A 800 -6.24 -43.70 3.20
CA ALA A 800 -6.17 -44.89 4.06
C ALA A 800 -7.32 -45.86 3.77
N LYS A 801 -8.54 -45.36 3.53
CA LYS A 801 -9.69 -46.18 3.11
C LYS A 801 -9.48 -46.83 1.76
N GLU A 802 -8.94 -46.08 0.78
CA GLU A 802 -8.63 -46.61 -0.55
C GLU A 802 -7.60 -47.75 -0.52
N SER A 803 -6.74 -47.76 0.51
CA SER A 803 -5.61 -48.68 0.61
C SER A 803 -5.72 -49.71 1.74
N ASP A 804 -6.94 -49.89 2.29
CA ASP A 804 -7.30 -50.81 3.38
C ASP A 804 -6.37 -50.71 4.62
N LEU A 805 -5.90 -49.50 4.94
CA LEU A 805 -5.10 -49.24 6.14
C LEU A 805 -6.04 -49.01 7.34
N ARG A 806 -6.25 -50.06 8.15
CA ARG A 806 -7.27 -50.05 9.23
C ARG A 806 -6.78 -49.48 10.56
N ASP A 807 -5.47 -49.49 10.82
CA ASP A 807 -4.89 -49.10 12.11
C ASP A 807 -4.23 -47.70 12.07
N LEU A 808 -4.92 -46.72 11.47
CA LEU A 808 -4.43 -45.34 11.40
C LEU A 808 -5.05 -44.49 12.52
N GLU A 809 -4.20 -43.98 13.41
CA GLU A 809 -4.58 -42.99 14.43
C GLU A 809 -4.06 -41.60 14.04
N CYS A 810 -4.97 -40.65 13.80
CA CYS A 810 -4.62 -39.26 13.54
C CYS A 810 -4.90 -38.41 14.78
N VAL A 811 -3.86 -37.80 15.35
CA VAL A 811 -3.98 -36.89 16.50
C VAL A 811 -3.58 -35.48 16.07
N GLN A 812 -4.53 -34.56 16.12
CA GLN A 812 -4.26 -33.12 16.00
C GLN A 812 -4.12 -32.57 17.42
N LYS A 813 -2.92 -32.09 17.76
CA LYS A 813 -2.63 -31.44 19.05
C LYS A 813 -2.77 -29.94 18.95
#